data_AF-A0A9D9T7P7-F1
#
_entry.id   AF-A0A9D9T7P7-F1
#
_cell.length_a   1.000
_cell.length_b   1.000
_cell.length_c   1.000
_cell.angle_alpha   90.00
_cell.angle_beta   90.00
_cell.angle_gamma   90.00
#
_symmetry.space_group_name_H-M   'P 1'
#
loop_
_entity.id
_entity.type
_entity.pdbx_description
1 polymer ?
#
loop_
_entity_poly.entity_id
_entity_poly.type
_entity_poly.pdbx_seq_one_letter_code
_entity_poly.pdbx_strand_id
1 'polypeptide(L)'
;LAGADASNYQLTGTFNTTTGNITTRPLAVAADSKQMTYGDALPALTYTLTSGNLIGSDSFAGALATLGSSTTNIGNYAITQGSFNAGQNYAITFSDSVLAISQRPLGVTLSGSKVYDKTTTLASPSFTLNNVANGDLLTVGATTIYTDNVNVGANKPLSASNVVISGAKVGNYSYPTTASGSGSITARPITLTGVTIADKVYDGTVAATLSGGATFGNVIVGDIVSVSSIGGTASFLDPNAGTNKSVTVGGMSLSGADSSNYSLSTTTFSSAANINQRPISVTANPLSKIYGDADPTKTFVVGGGGLVGGDTFSGSLSRVVGESVAGGPYSITQGTLAVGNNYALTYFPADLSITPASLLIAANGQSRVYGDVNPALSFAASGFRFNDGIGSVLSGGLASSATVTTDVGSYPITRGSLVANSNYRLSFTDNALQISARPLTVSFAPQSKIYDGNTSAPFIGFVIGNLANQETVGLVGTGSYDHRNVGTAKAISYTGLTLVGGSGKASNYSIATTATGSGTITQLGSVNWLSNVSTGDWANASNWAGGALPDGSNVANVTLPAGVSVSFSGTTAATTLTSLSGSGATLALQGGSLTTGNATLGSYNQSGGSFDAAGNMNIETNFIRSGGSFGVHGLLTINQSSGDLKLNTNSALNLGQIRVQSGNLQIDNSGSVTSSNTADVSASGNIEIIAHSPITVGAGGITAGNGITLNATTASADSTITTEGKLTGGSGMVSLTAYQSITQNANITGANIELTSQHGSITMASSALSTVPTGGNIRLLASLGDILTSASNFAGAIPQIRDRRFSEASDASVSTTLASVTSTIANLSDDSAAVGPVVEAPVLVATGPSALAQLDSNRTTGGETGTFGASDTTTTSSSADGDEKKTGETKSKDKEGTEVAKKVVAQCS
;
A
#
# COMPACT_ATOMS: atom_id res chain seq x y z
N LEU A 1 192.43 -80.14 -14.45
CA LEU A 1 191.86 -80.01 -15.81
C LEU A 1 192.19 -78.61 -16.32
N ALA A 2 192.55 -78.44 -17.60
CA ALA A 2 192.69 -77.12 -18.23
C ALA A 2 191.59 -76.97 -19.30
N GLY A 3 190.75 -75.94 -19.14
CA GLY A 3 189.53 -75.67 -19.92
C GLY A 3 188.52 -74.86 -19.08
N ALA A 4 187.62 -74.11 -19.71
CA ALA A 4 186.72 -73.15 -19.04
C ALA A 4 185.79 -73.77 -17.97
N ASP A 5 185.50 -75.07 -18.07
CA ASP A 5 184.57 -75.75 -17.16
C ASP A 5 185.28 -76.58 -16.06
N ALA A 6 186.59 -76.41 -15.90
CA ALA A 6 187.39 -77.22 -14.96
C ALA A 6 186.92 -77.12 -13.49
N SER A 7 186.22 -76.05 -13.10
CA SER A 7 185.71 -75.81 -11.74
C SER A 7 184.37 -76.47 -11.40
N ASN A 8 183.66 -77.00 -12.40
CA ASN A 8 182.34 -77.63 -12.21
C ASN A 8 182.44 -79.10 -11.76
N TYR A 9 183.67 -79.61 -11.61
CA TYR A 9 183.96 -81.03 -11.45
C TYR A 9 184.99 -81.26 -10.32
N GLN A 10 184.84 -82.33 -9.56
CA GLN A 10 185.76 -82.74 -8.49
C GLN A 10 186.44 -84.08 -8.86
N LEU A 11 187.78 -84.16 -8.85
CA LEU A 11 188.56 -85.36 -9.24
C LEU A 11 189.15 -86.08 -8.00
N THR A 12 189.09 -87.41 -7.96
CA THR A 12 189.68 -88.27 -6.89
C THR A 12 190.40 -89.51 -7.48
N GLY A 13 191.72 -89.73 -7.21
CA GLY A 13 192.48 -90.98 -7.54
C GLY A 13 193.92 -90.86 -8.12
N THR A 14 194.73 -91.95 -8.10
CA THR A 14 196.11 -92.08 -8.68
C THR A 14 196.07 -92.69 -10.09
N PHE A 15 196.79 -92.14 -11.09
CA PHE A 15 196.59 -92.49 -12.50
C PHE A 15 197.81 -93.17 -13.18
N ASN A 16 197.57 -94.35 -13.79
CA ASN A 16 198.31 -94.87 -14.96
C ASN A 16 197.41 -94.60 -16.20
N THR A 17 198.00 -94.23 -17.35
CA THR A 17 197.35 -93.59 -18.53
C THR A 17 196.28 -94.48 -19.22
N THR A 18 194.99 -94.16 -19.47
CA THR A 18 194.21 -92.89 -19.64
C THR A 18 192.65 -93.11 -19.58
N THR A 19 191.88 -92.62 -18.56
CA THR A 19 190.42 -92.18 -18.55
C THR A 19 189.90 -91.72 -17.14
N GLY A 20 188.90 -90.80 -17.01
CA GLY A 20 188.21 -90.37 -15.74
C GLY A 20 186.80 -89.71 -15.91
N ASN A 21 185.92 -89.70 -14.87
CA ASN A 21 184.45 -89.39 -14.89
C ASN A 21 183.96 -88.15 -14.05
N ILE A 22 182.72 -87.65 -14.30
CA ILE A 22 182.07 -86.41 -13.79
C ILE A 22 180.60 -86.66 -13.28
N THR A 23 180.07 -85.96 -12.23
CA THR A 23 178.69 -86.11 -11.65
C THR A 23 177.92 -84.80 -11.37
N THR A 24 176.58 -84.83 -11.23
CA THR A 24 175.66 -83.68 -10.99
C THR A 24 175.55 -83.20 -9.53
N ARG A 25 175.09 -81.94 -9.30
CA ARG A 25 174.99 -81.29 -7.98
C ARG A 25 173.60 -81.45 -7.32
N PRO A 26 173.48 -81.81 -6.03
CA PRO A 26 172.18 -81.97 -5.38
C PRO A 26 171.52 -80.64 -4.94
N LEU A 27 170.18 -80.53 -5.05
CA LEU A 27 169.30 -79.49 -4.50
C LEU A 27 168.08 -80.10 -3.81
N ALA A 28 167.54 -79.46 -2.76
CA ALA A 28 166.30 -79.88 -2.10
C ALA A 28 165.28 -78.74 -2.03
N VAL A 29 164.02 -78.99 -2.41
CA VAL A 29 162.93 -77.98 -2.49
C VAL A 29 161.63 -78.54 -1.89
N ALA A 30 160.86 -77.72 -1.17
CA ALA A 30 159.56 -78.11 -0.62
C ALA A 30 158.45 -77.14 -1.05
N ALA A 31 157.23 -77.64 -1.30
CA ALA A 31 156.06 -76.80 -1.55
C ALA A 31 155.53 -76.12 -0.28
N ASP A 32 154.96 -74.92 -0.42
CA ASP A 32 154.24 -74.26 0.67
C ASP A 32 152.76 -74.67 0.69
N SER A 33 152.22 -74.97 1.87
CA SER A 33 150.78 -75.27 2.01
C SER A 33 149.93 -74.02 1.75
N LYS A 34 148.76 -74.20 1.12
CA LYS A 34 147.80 -73.14 0.80
C LYS A 34 146.39 -73.51 1.27
N GLN A 35 145.51 -72.52 1.36
CA GLN A 35 144.08 -72.74 1.62
C GLN A 35 143.22 -71.86 0.71
N MET A 36 141.98 -72.30 0.44
CA MET A 36 140.94 -71.55 -0.27
C MET A 36 139.55 -72.00 0.17
N THR A 37 138.51 -71.23 -0.12
CA THR A 37 137.11 -71.66 0.07
C THR A 37 136.59 -72.26 -1.23
N TYR A 38 135.65 -73.21 -1.14
CA TYR A 38 134.98 -73.73 -2.33
C TYR A 38 134.38 -72.61 -3.19
N GLY A 39 134.63 -72.65 -4.49
CA GLY A 39 134.23 -71.59 -5.44
C GLY A 39 135.21 -70.42 -5.57
N ASP A 40 136.20 -70.28 -4.70
CA ASP A 40 137.24 -69.24 -4.83
C ASP A 40 138.24 -69.60 -5.93
N ALA A 41 138.98 -68.62 -6.45
CA ALA A 41 140.05 -68.88 -7.41
C ALA A 41 141.24 -69.61 -6.75
N LEU A 42 141.91 -70.49 -7.51
CA LEU A 42 143.08 -71.23 -7.05
C LEU A 42 144.23 -70.28 -6.67
N PRO A 43 144.74 -70.28 -5.43
CA PRO A 43 145.90 -69.46 -5.06
C PRO A 43 147.18 -69.91 -5.77
N ALA A 44 148.11 -68.98 -6.01
CA ALA A 44 149.40 -69.28 -6.61
C ALA A 44 150.20 -70.26 -5.73
N LEU A 45 150.70 -71.33 -6.35
CA LEU A 45 151.51 -72.36 -5.68
C LEU A 45 152.97 -71.87 -5.57
N THR A 46 153.53 -71.92 -4.37
CA THR A 46 154.88 -71.43 -4.07
C THR A 46 155.74 -72.52 -3.46
N TYR A 47 157.06 -72.37 -3.54
CA TYR A 47 158.04 -73.32 -3.02
C TYR A 47 159.15 -72.61 -2.24
N THR A 48 159.82 -73.37 -1.39
CA THR A 48 161.00 -72.95 -0.61
C THR A 48 162.18 -73.88 -0.91
N LEU A 49 163.35 -73.31 -1.22
CA LEU A 49 164.62 -74.06 -1.35
C LEU A 49 165.13 -74.44 0.03
N THR A 50 165.25 -75.73 0.32
CA THR A 50 165.61 -76.24 1.66
C THR A 50 167.09 -76.64 1.78
N SER A 51 167.79 -76.96 0.68
CA SER A 51 169.26 -77.11 0.70
C SER A 51 169.91 -77.01 -0.70
N GLY A 52 171.19 -76.62 -0.72
CA GLY A 52 171.97 -76.37 -1.94
C GLY A 52 171.71 -74.97 -2.53
N ASN A 53 172.47 -74.60 -3.56
CA ASN A 53 172.32 -73.34 -4.28
C ASN A 53 172.55 -73.58 -5.78
N LEU A 54 171.83 -72.83 -6.61
CA LEU A 54 172.14 -72.70 -8.04
C LEU A 54 173.43 -71.89 -8.19
N ILE A 55 174.23 -72.22 -9.21
CA ILE A 55 175.54 -71.64 -9.45
C ILE A 55 175.50 -70.75 -10.70
N GLY A 56 176.14 -69.59 -10.60
CA GLY A 56 176.22 -68.63 -11.70
C GLY A 56 174.84 -68.13 -12.13
N SER A 57 174.54 -68.24 -13.42
CA SER A 57 173.29 -67.79 -14.04
C SER A 57 172.19 -68.85 -14.09
N ASP A 58 172.36 -70.00 -13.42
CA ASP A 58 171.34 -71.06 -13.42
C ASP A 58 170.07 -70.63 -12.66
N SER A 59 168.89 -71.07 -13.14
CA SER A 59 167.58 -70.74 -12.55
C SER A 59 166.63 -71.95 -12.54
N PHE A 60 165.63 -71.93 -11.66
CA PHE A 60 164.54 -72.90 -11.70
C PHE A 60 163.55 -72.57 -12.82
N ALA A 61 163.00 -73.61 -13.46
CA ALA A 61 161.97 -73.51 -14.48
C ALA A 61 160.80 -74.47 -14.18
N GLY A 62 159.66 -74.26 -14.84
CA GLY A 62 158.45 -75.06 -14.60
C GLY A 62 157.63 -74.57 -13.40
N ALA A 63 156.61 -75.35 -13.02
CA ALA A 63 155.67 -75.00 -11.96
C ALA A 63 155.27 -76.20 -11.10
N LEU A 64 154.88 -75.92 -9.86
CA LEU A 64 154.21 -76.87 -8.99
C LEU A 64 152.82 -77.21 -9.54
N ALA A 65 152.30 -78.38 -9.17
CA ALA A 65 150.98 -78.84 -9.61
C ALA A 65 150.10 -79.25 -8.43
N THR A 66 148.80 -78.97 -8.52
CA THR A 66 147.76 -79.52 -7.63
C THR A 66 146.53 -79.90 -8.46
N LEU A 67 145.77 -80.88 -7.97
CA LEU A 67 144.47 -81.23 -8.53
C LEU A 67 143.31 -80.39 -7.95
N GLY A 68 143.57 -79.57 -6.92
CA GLY A 68 142.56 -78.68 -6.35
C GLY A 68 142.24 -77.49 -7.26
N SER A 69 140.98 -77.08 -7.29
CA SER A 69 140.46 -75.97 -8.11
C SER A 69 139.20 -75.36 -7.46
N SER A 70 138.70 -74.26 -8.03
CA SER A 70 137.46 -73.60 -7.60
C SER A 70 136.19 -74.47 -7.66
N THR A 71 136.21 -75.56 -8.44
CA THR A 71 135.08 -76.50 -8.61
C THR A 71 135.31 -77.84 -7.93
N THR A 72 136.49 -78.03 -7.34
CA THR A 72 136.84 -79.27 -6.64
C THR A 72 136.19 -79.24 -5.27
N ASN A 73 135.61 -80.37 -4.82
CA ASN A 73 134.93 -80.44 -3.54
C ASN A 73 135.87 -80.09 -2.37
N ILE A 74 135.30 -79.78 -1.22
CA ILE A 74 136.08 -79.52 -0.01
C ILE A 74 137.02 -80.69 0.32
N GLY A 75 138.20 -80.40 0.85
CA GLY A 75 139.22 -81.41 1.17
C GLY A 75 140.65 -80.92 0.99
N ASN A 76 141.59 -81.83 1.23
CA ASN A 76 143.02 -81.55 1.16
C ASN A 76 143.61 -82.17 -0.11
N TYR A 77 144.20 -81.34 -0.96
CA TYR A 77 144.78 -81.74 -2.25
C TYR A 77 146.29 -81.56 -2.22
N ALA A 78 147.05 -82.56 -2.66
CA ALA A 78 148.50 -82.47 -2.68
C ALA A 78 148.98 -81.37 -3.65
N ILE A 79 150.02 -80.65 -3.25
CA ILE A 79 150.83 -79.76 -4.06
C ILE A 79 152.14 -80.51 -4.32
N THR A 80 152.36 -80.91 -5.56
CA THR A 80 153.45 -81.78 -6.00
C THR A 80 154.45 -81.02 -6.85
N GLN A 81 155.64 -81.59 -7.07
CA GLN A 81 156.71 -80.98 -7.87
C GLN A 81 156.23 -80.54 -9.26
N GLY A 82 155.39 -81.33 -9.92
CA GLY A 82 154.95 -81.04 -11.28
C GLY A 82 156.13 -80.98 -12.27
N SER A 83 156.18 -79.93 -13.08
CA SER A 83 157.25 -79.71 -14.08
C SER A 83 158.45 -78.92 -13.53
N PHE A 84 158.41 -78.57 -12.24
CA PHE A 84 159.44 -77.79 -11.57
C PHE A 84 160.82 -78.48 -11.60
N ASN A 85 161.83 -77.82 -12.20
CA ASN A 85 163.19 -78.37 -12.39
C ASN A 85 164.30 -77.29 -12.32
N ALA A 86 165.58 -77.72 -12.27
CA ALA A 86 166.78 -76.87 -12.17
C ALA A 86 167.80 -77.10 -13.30
N GLY A 87 167.45 -77.81 -14.38
CA GLY A 87 168.38 -78.19 -15.45
C GLY A 87 169.25 -79.43 -15.17
N GLN A 88 169.93 -79.95 -16.20
CA GLN A 88 170.62 -81.26 -16.16
C GLN A 88 171.81 -81.34 -15.20
N ASN A 89 172.32 -80.19 -14.75
CA ASN A 89 173.43 -80.12 -13.82
C ASN A 89 173.01 -80.41 -12.37
N TYR A 90 171.70 -80.43 -12.07
CA TYR A 90 171.17 -80.56 -10.72
C TYR A 90 170.22 -81.75 -10.54
N ALA A 91 170.40 -82.48 -9.44
CA ALA A 91 169.45 -83.47 -8.98
C ALA A 91 168.56 -82.86 -7.88
N ILE A 92 167.26 -82.67 -8.16
CA ILE A 92 166.29 -82.14 -7.18
C ILE A 92 165.68 -83.26 -6.35
N THR A 93 165.70 -83.10 -5.03
CA THR A 93 164.84 -83.85 -4.10
C THR A 93 163.66 -82.95 -3.67
N PHE A 94 162.42 -83.31 -4.04
CA PHE A 94 161.22 -82.48 -3.79
C PHE A 94 160.33 -83.03 -2.66
N SER A 95 159.76 -82.14 -1.84
CA SER A 95 158.78 -82.47 -0.80
C SER A 95 157.43 -81.80 -1.05
N ASP A 96 156.38 -82.61 -1.13
CA ASP A 96 155.01 -82.16 -1.39
C ASP A 96 154.39 -81.41 -0.19
N SER A 97 153.34 -80.64 -0.47
CA SER A 97 152.54 -79.91 0.53
C SER A 97 151.06 -80.02 0.21
N VAL A 98 150.17 -79.25 0.85
CA VAL A 98 148.72 -79.40 0.67
C VAL A 98 148.03 -78.05 0.39
N LEU A 99 147.06 -78.08 -0.53
CA LEU A 99 146.01 -77.07 -0.68
C LEU A 99 144.73 -77.57 0.00
N ALA A 100 144.29 -76.90 1.08
CA ALA A 100 143.02 -77.24 1.74
C ALA A 100 141.88 -76.36 1.23
N ILE A 101 140.77 -76.98 0.80
CA ILE A 101 139.54 -76.32 0.36
C ILE A 101 138.48 -76.46 1.46
N SER A 102 138.01 -75.34 2.00
CA SER A 102 136.99 -75.27 3.07
C SER A 102 135.58 -74.94 2.54
N GLN A 103 134.55 -75.16 3.38
CA GLN A 103 133.15 -74.91 3.01
C GLN A 103 132.84 -73.42 2.81
N ARG A 104 131.96 -73.12 1.85
CA ARG A 104 131.47 -71.75 1.61
C ARG A 104 130.18 -71.46 2.39
N PRO A 105 130.08 -70.35 3.15
CA PRO A 105 128.85 -70.01 3.86
C PRO A 105 127.76 -69.46 2.94
N LEU A 106 126.53 -69.99 3.06
CA LEU A 106 125.33 -69.51 2.39
C LEU A 106 124.45 -68.65 3.32
N GLY A 107 123.82 -67.64 2.75
CA GLY A 107 122.72 -66.91 3.39
C GLY A 107 121.36 -67.37 2.85
N VAL A 108 120.33 -67.43 3.70
CA VAL A 108 118.96 -67.79 3.30
C VAL A 108 118.02 -66.66 3.68
N THR A 109 117.30 -66.10 2.71
CA THR A 109 116.23 -65.12 2.96
C THR A 109 114.87 -65.68 2.51
N LEU A 110 113.80 -65.24 3.17
CA LEU A 110 112.44 -65.75 2.99
C LEU A 110 111.47 -64.60 2.68
N SER A 111 110.55 -64.81 1.75
CA SER A 111 109.38 -63.94 1.54
C SER A 111 108.14 -64.75 1.14
N GLY A 112 106.96 -64.13 1.18
CA GLY A 112 105.74 -64.74 0.65
C GLY A 112 104.47 -64.07 1.15
N SER A 113 103.33 -64.48 0.61
CA SER A 113 102.02 -63.93 0.96
C SER A 113 100.96 -65.01 1.01
N LYS A 114 99.93 -64.81 1.84
CA LYS A 114 98.74 -65.67 1.93
C LYS A 114 97.47 -64.84 2.10
N VAL A 115 96.32 -65.43 1.79
CA VAL A 115 95.01 -64.88 2.17
C VAL A 115 94.73 -65.27 3.62
N TYR A 116 94.04 -64.41 4.37
CA TYR A 116 93.61 -64.68 5.74
C TYR A 116 92.88 -66.03 5.84
N ASP A 117 93.37 -66.91 6.70
CA ASP A 117 92.85 -68.25 6.95
C ASP A 117 92.88 -68.64 8.44
N LYS A 118 93.10 -67.66 9.31
CA LYS A 118 93.21 -67.81 10.78
C LYS A 118 94.41 -68.66 11.24
N THR A 119 95.40 -68.91 10.38
CA THR A 119 96.64 -69.62 10.74
C THR A 119 97.89 -68.77 10.50
N THR A 120 98.97 -69.07 11.22
CA THR A 120 100.27 -68.40 11.02
C THR A 120 101.14 -69.08 9.95
N THR A 121 100.78 -70.28 9.47
CA THR A 121 101.58 -71.04 8.51
C THR A 121 101.56 -70.41 7.12
N LEU A 122 102.72 -70.31 6.47
CA LEU A 122 102.88 -69.95 5.07
C LEU A 122 103.21 -71.22 4.28
N ALA A 123 102.27 -71.71 3.46
CA ALA A 123 102.43 -72.97 2.73
C ALA A 123 103.34 -72.87 1.50
N SER A 124 103.43 -71.69 0.88
CA SER A 124 104.21 -71.44 -0.34
C SER A 124 105.23 -70.33 -0.13
N PRO A 125 106.27 -70.55 0.70
CA PRO A 125 107.35 -69.59 0.88
C PRO A 125 108.22 -69.47 -0.38
N SER A 126 108.77 -68.28 -0.59
CA SER A 126 109.84 -68.03 -1.55
C SER A 126 111.16 -67.89 -0.81
N PHE A 127 112.13 -68.76 -1.11
CA PHE A 127 113.47 -68.71 -0.55
C PHE A 127 114.48 -68.21 -1.57
N THR A 128 115.40 -67.36 -1.12
CA THR A 128 116.55 -66.93 -1.91
C THR A 128 117.83 -67.36 -1.20
N LEU A 129 118.71 -68.05 -1.93
CA LEU A 129 120.04 -68.43 -1.46
C LEU A 129 121.08 -67.40 -1.93
N ASN A 130 121.82 -66.85 -0.97
CA ASN A 130 122.88 -65.88 -1.20
C ASN A 130 124.25 -66.58 -1.13
N ASN A 131 125.21 -66.15 -1.96
CA ASN A 131 126.58 -66.67 -2.05
C ASN A 131 126.73 -68.10 -2.60
N VAL A 132 125.77 -68.57 -3.39
CA VAL A 132 125.93 -69.80 -4.18
C VAL A 132 127.09 -69.61 -5.18
N ALA A 133 128.00 -70.58 -5.24
CA ALA A 133 129.18 -70.53 -6.12
C ALA A 133 128.95 -71.37 -7.39
N ASN A 134 129.69 -71.05 -8.45
CA ASN A 134 129.76 -71.84 -9.69
C ASN A 134 128.41 -72.15 -10.38
N GLY A 135 127.33 -71.43 -10.02
CA GLY A 135 125.98 -71.74 -10.51
C GLY A 135 125.38 -73.03 -9.95
N ASP A 136 125.90 -73.53 -8.81
CA ASP A 136 125.45 -74.78 -8.20
C ASP A 136 123.95 -74.74 -7.89
N LEU A 137 123.20 -75.74 -8.37
CA LEU A 137 121.76 -75.81 -8.13
C LEU A 137 121.45 -76.40 -6.75
N LEU A 138 120.85 -75.58 -5.89
CA LEU A 138 120.47 -75.93 -4.52
C LEU A 138 118.99 -75.64 -4.30
N THR A 139 118.31 -76.46 -3.49
CA THR A 139 116.89 -76.27 -3.14
C THR A 139 116.71 -76.19 -1.64
N VAL A 140 115.80 -75.31 -1.20
CA VAL A 140 115.51 -75.05 0.22
C VAL A 140 114.18 -75.70 0.60
N GLY A 141 114.19 -76.51 1.66
CA GLY A 141 113.00 -76.96 2.36
C GLY A 141 113.01 -76.44 3.80
N ALA A 142 111.90 -75.86 4.27
CA ALA A 142 111.74 -75.43 5.65
C ALA A 142 110.26 -75.29 6.03
N THR A 143 109.95 -75.26 7.32
CA THR A 143 108.62 -74.89 7.82
C THR A 143 108.57 -73.39 8.07
N THR A 144 107.60 -72.69 7.46
CA THR A 144 107.51 -71.22 7.52
C THR A 144 106.25 -70.71 8.19
N ILE A 145 106.42 -69.75 9.09
CA ILE A 145 105.33 -69.12 9.83
C ILE A 145 105.48 -67.60 9.88
N TYR A 146 104.35 -66.91 10.00
CA TYR A 146 104.25 -65.53 10.49
C TYR A 146 104.37 -65.54 12.03
N THR A 147 105.30 -64.78 12.58
CA THR A 147 105.62 -64.83 14.02
C THR A 147 104.87 -63.80 14.86
N ASP A 148 104.20 -62.84 14.21
CA ASP A 148 103.40 -61.81 14.87
C ASP A 148 101.99 -62.32 15.20
N ASN A 149 101.04 -62.15 14.27
CA ASN A 149 99.65 -62.57 14.44
C ASN A 149 99.06 -63.06 13.12
N VAL A 150 97.87 -63.65 13.20
CA VAL A 150 97.15 -64.21 12.04
C VAL A 150 96.41 -63.15 11.20
N ASN A 151 96.34 -61.90 11.67
CA ASN A 151 95.53 -60.86 11.04
C ASN A 151 96.19 -60.29 9.79
N VAL A 152 95.35 -59.74 8.92
CA VAL A 152 95.74 -59.06 7.69
C VAL A 152 96.74 -57.94 7.97
N GLY A 153 97.75 -57.84 7.12
CA GLY A 153 98.80 -56.83 7.24
C GLY A 153 99.92 -57.05 6.23
N ALA A 154 100.58 -55.96 5.86
CA ALA A 154 101.78 -55.97 5.01
C ALA A 154 103.05 -56.04 5.86
N ASN A 155 104.14 -56.54 5.27
CA ASN A 155 105.48 -56.58 5.88
C ASN A 155 105.55 -57.32 7.23
N LYS A 156 104.66 -58.29 7.46
CA LYS A 156 104.64 -59.11 8.67
C LYS A 156 105.90 -59.99 8.75
N PRO A 157 106.50 -60.14 9.93
CA PRO A 157 107.73 -60.92 10.09
C PRO A 157 107.48 -62.41 9.83
N LEU A 158 108.38 -63.02 9.06
CA LEU A 158 108.42 -64.44 8.75
C LEU A 158 109.63 -65.11 9.39
N SER A 159 109.43 -66.33 9.85
CA SER A 159 110.50 -67.22 10.31
C SER A 159 110.40 -68.57 9.63
N ALA A 160 111.53 -69.06 9.12
CA ALA A 160 111.73 -70.43 8.71
C ALA A 160 112.53 -71.18 9.78
N SER A 161 112.04 -72.34 10.18
CA SER A 161 112.76 -73.29 11.04
C SER A 161 112.96 -74.61 10.31
N ASN A 162 113.97 -75.37 10.73
CA ASN A 162 114.40 -76.61 10.09
C ASN A 162 114.78 -76.40 8.61
N VAL A 163 115.56 -75.35 8.34
CA VAL A 163 116.08 -75.08 7.01
C VAL A 163 117.02 -76.21 6.63
N VAL A 164 116.63 -76.94 5.58
CA VAL A 164 117.43 -77.98 4.95
C VAL A 164 117.72 -77.53 3.52
N ILE A 165 119.01 -77.42 3.20
CA ILE A 165 119.45 -77.22 1.82
C ILE A 165 119.84 -78.59 1.26
N SER A 166 119.42 -78.86 0.03
CA SER A 166 119.73 -80.11 -0.67
C SER A 166 120.27 -79.82 -2.08
N GLY A 167 121.04 -80.76 -2.61
CA GLY A 167 121.68 -80.67 -3.92
C GLY A 167 123.03 -81.40 -3.96
N ALA A 168 123.51 -81.77 -5.14
CA ALA A 168 124.70 -82.62 -5.31
C ALA A 168 125.99 -82.00 -4.72
N LYS A 169 126.07 -80.67 -4.65
CA LYS A 169 127.22 -79.92 -4.13
C LYS A 169 127.02 -79.36 -2.72
N VAL A 170 125.92 -79.70 -2.04
CA VAL A 170 125.60 -79.11 -0.73
C VAL A 170 126.68 -79.35 0.33
N GLY A 171 127.40 -80.48 0.26
CA GLY A 171 128.51 -80.79 1.17
C GLY A 171 129.64 -79.76 1.14
N ASN A 172 129.72 -78.94 0.09
CA ASN A 172 130.69 -77.86 -0.03
C ASN A 172 130.25 -76.54 0.62
N TYR A 173 129.04 -76.48 1.18
CA TYR A 173 128.48 -75.28 1.79
C TYR A 173 128.16 -75.49 3.27
N SER A 174 128.34 -74.43 4.05
CA SER A 174 127.74 -74.30 5.38
C SER A 174 126.53 -73.37 5.28
N TYR A 175 125.44 -73.68 5.97
CA TYR A 175 124.20 -72.90 5.90
C TYR A 175 123.47 -72.86 7.25
N PRO A 176 122.69 -71.79 7.53
CA PRO A 176 121.94 -71.68 8.77
C PRO A 176 120.71 -72.62 8.79
N THR A 177 120.35 -73.13 9.97
CA THR A 177 119.15 -73.98 10.17
C THR A 177 117.86 -73.17 10.35
N THR A 178 117.97 -71.84 10.35
CA THR A 178 116.87 -70.88 10.46
C THR A 178 117.03 -69.75 9.45
N ALA A 179 115.92 -69.19 8.97
CA ALA A 179 115.92 -67.99 8.13
C ALA A 179 114.81 -67.02 8.56
N SER A 180 114.98 -65.74 8.24
CA SER A 180 113.99 -64.70 8.51
C SER A 180 113.70 -63.87 7.28
N GLY A 181 112.54 -63.22 7.27
CA GLY A 181 112.19 -62.22 6.28
C GLY A 181 110.82 -61.61 6.56
N SER A 182 110.15 -61.12 5.52
CA SER A 182 108.85 -60.48 5.65
C SER A 182 107.88 -60.93 4.54
N GLY A 183 106.59 -60.85 4.86
CA GLY A 183 105.52 -61.23 3.95
C GLY A 183 104.21 -60.50 4.25
N SER A 184 103.14 -60.84 3.54
CA SER A 184 101.85 -60.18 3.73
C SER A 184 100.70 -61.17 3.89
N ILE A 185 99.78 -60.89 4.80
CA ILE A 185 98.47 -61.56 4.88
C ILE A 185 97.44 -60.62 4.27
N THR A 186 96.77 -61.03 3.20
CA THR A 186 95.74 -60.22 2.52
C THR A 186 94.34 -60.57 2.99
N ALA A 187 93.42 -59.59 2.92
CA ALA A 187 92.05 -59.77 3.38
C ALA A 187 91.30 -60.83 2.58
N ARG A 188 90.48 -61.62 3.29
CA ARG A 188 89.63 -62.63 2.66
C ARG A 188 88.39 -61.96 2.04
N PRO A 189 88.13 -62.15 0.74
CA PRO A 189 86.93 -61.61 0.11
C PRO A 189 85.68 -62.35 0.63
N ILE A 190 84.66 -61.58 1.00
CA ILE A 190 83.33 -62.08 1.41
C ILE A 190 82.22 -61.48 0.56
N THR A 191 81.15 -62.23 0.42
CA THR A 191 79.92 -61.80 -0.26
C THR A 191 78.85 -61.47 0.78
N LEU A 192 77.99 -60.49 0.45
CA LEU A 192 76.86 -60.08 1.28
C LEU A 192 75.55 -60.40 0.56
N THR A 193 74.65 -61.12 1.22
CA THR A 193 73.31 -61.47 0.72
C THR A 193 72.24 -61.21 1.79
N GLY A 194 70.96 -61.18 1.40
CA GLY A 194 69.83 -61.09 2.34
C GLY A 194 69.42 -59.67 2.77
N VAL A 195 70.07 -58.62 2.24
CA VAL A 195 69.61 -57.23 2.40
C VAL A 195 68.46 -56.97 1.42
N THR A 196 67.30 -56.65 1.95
CA THR A 196 66.08 -56.27 1.21
C THR A 196 65.77 -54.79 1.41
N ILE A 197 64.78 -54.27 0.69
CA ILE A 197 64.28 -52.91 0.90
C ILE A 197 62.83 -53.02 1.36
N ALA A 198 62.46 -52.25 2.40
CA ALA A 198 61.07 -52.19 2.84
C ALA A 198 60.22 -51.36 1.86
N ASP A 199 59.02 -51.85 1.56
CA ASP A 199 58.00 -51.02 0.93
C ASP A 199 57.65 -49.84 1.84
N LYS A 200 57.29 -48.70 1.23
CA LYS A 200 56.85 -47.51 1.95
C LYS A 200 55.55 -46.96 1.39
N VAL A 201 54.88 -46.12 2.16
CA VAL A 201 53.80 -45.27 1.66
C VAL A 201 54.41 -43.95 1.17
N TYR A 202 53.83 -43.35 0.14
CA TYR A 202 54.27 -42.05 -0.37
C TYR A 202 54.39 -40.99 0.75
N ASP A 203 55.60 -40.45 0.89
CA ASP A 203 55.98 -39.43 1.87
C ASP A 203 56.75 -38.27 1.24
N GLY A 204 56.77 -38.18 -0.10
CA GLY A 204 57.43 -37.11 -0.85
C GLY A 204 58.97 -37.20 -0.88
N THR A 205 59.57 -38.26 -0.32
CA THR A 205 61.03 -38.42 -0.26
C THR A 205 61.51 -39.65 -1.02
N VAL A 206 62.72 -39.57 -1.56
CA VAL A 206 63.41 -40.70 -2.20
C VAL A 206 64.06 -41.65 -1.19
N ALA A 207 64.03 -41.36 0.11
CA ALA A 207 64.67 -42.18 1.12
C ALA A 207 64.03 -43.58 1.19
N ALA A 208 64.86 -44.61 1.11
CA ALA A 208 64.45 -46.01 1.27
C ALA A 208 65.03 -46.57 2.56
N THR A 209 64.30 -47.52 3.17
CA THR A 209 64.76 -48.18 4.39
C THR A 209 65.28 -49.56 4.04
N LEU A 210 66.55 -49.80 4.34
CA LEU A 210 67.15 -51.13 4.27
C LEU A 210 66.43 -52.05 5.27
N SER A 211 66.03 -53.23 4.82
CA SER A 211 65.39 -54.27 5.61
C SER A 211 66.07 -55.61 5.37
N GLY A 212 65.71 -56.66 6.11
CA GLY A 212 66.31 -57.98 5.96
C GLY A 212 67.59 -58.21 6.77
N GLY A 213 67.92 -59.48 6.99
CA GLY A 213 69.10 -59.88 7.75
C GLY A 213 70.31 -60.05 6.83
N ALA A 214 71.34 -59.20 7.00
CA ALA A 214 72.61 -59.37 6.31
C ALA A 214 73.22 -60.75 6.64
N THR A 215 73.53 -61.50 5.60
CA THR A 215 74.22 -62.80 5.68
C THR A 215 75.50 -62.73 4.88
N PHE A 216 76.59 -63.25 5.45
CA PHE A 216 77.89 -63.25 4.79
C PHE A 216 78.28 -64.65 4.32
N GLY A 217 78.77 -64.74 3.08
CA GLY A 217 79.46 -65.92 2.58
C GLY A 217 80.95 -65.86 2.91
N ASN A 218 81.59 -67.02 3.11
CA ASN A 218 83.05 -67.17 3.27
C ASN A 218 83.68 -66.56 4.54
N VAL A 219 82.88 -66.23 5.56
CA VAL A 219 83.40 -65.90 6.91
C VAL A 219 83.86 -67.18 7.60
N ILE A 220 85.06 -67.15 8.21
CA ILE A 220 85.60 -68.27 8.96
C ILE A 220 84.80 -68.44 10.27
N VAL A 221 84.43 -69.67 10.61
CA VAL A 221 83.62 -69.97 11.80
C VAL A 221 84.26 -69.39 13.07
N GLY A 222 83.44 -68.70 13.85
CA GLY A 222 83.83 -68.05 15.11
C GLY A 222 84.39 -66.64 14.96
N ASP A 223 84.61 -66.13 13.75
CA ASP A 223 84.93 -64.72 13.52
C ASP A 223 83.66 -63.86 13.59
N ILE A 224 83.78 -62.65 14.14
CA ILE A 224 82.69 -61.70 14.31
C ILE A 224 82.81 -60.61 13.24
N VAL A 225 82.01 -60.77 12.17
CA VAL A 225 81.86 -59.80 11.08
C VAL A 225 80.38 -59.45 10.95
N SER A 226 80.07 -58.16 11.02
CA SER A 226 78.75 -57.57 10.82
C SER A 226 78.79 -56.52 9.70
N VAL A 227 77.64 -56.11 9.18
CA VAL A 227 77.55 -54.85 8.43
C VAL A 227 77.41 -53.73 9.46
N SER A 228 78.12 -52.61 9.29
CA SER A 228 77.89 -51.43 10.15
C SER A 228 76.41 -51.07 10.11
N SER A 229 75.75 -51.08 11.27
CA SER A 229 74.30 -51.14 11.45
C SER A 229 73.56 -49.97 10.78
N ILE A 230 73.32 -50.02 9.46
CA ILE A 230 72.69 -48.95 8.65
C ILE A 230 73.67 -47.86 8.18
N GLY A 231 74.92 -48.23 7.85
CA GLY A 231 75.87 -47.31 7.19
C GLY A 231 75.60 -47.08 5.69
N GLY A 232 74.72 -47.89 5.09
CA GLY A 232 74.37 -47.79 3.67
C GLY A 232 73.24 -46.81 3.41
N THR A 233 73.40 -45.94 2.42
CA THR A 233 72.29 -45.13 1.91
C THR A 233 71.48 -45.97 0.92
N ALA A 234 70.15 -45.90 1.04
CA ALA A 234 69.25 -46.49 0.07
C ALA A 234 68.28 -45.41 -0.41
N SER A 235 68.14 -45.28 -1.73
CA SER A 235 67.26 -44.29 -2.32
C SER A 235 66.54 -44.82 -3.54
N PHE A 236 65.24 -44.55 -3.61
CA PHE A 236 64.44 -44.68 -4.83
C PHE A 236 64.93 -43.69 -5.88
N LEU A 237 64.69 -44.00 -7.17
CA LEU A 237 65.00 -43.09 -8.28
C LEU A 237 64.25 -41.76 -8.17
N ASP A 238 62.99 -41.82 -7.75
CA ASP A 238 62.10 -40.68 -7.61
C ASP A 238 61.06 -40.99 -6.50
N PRO A 239 60.46 -39.97 -5.88
CA PRO A 239 59.58 -40.18 -4.73
C PRO A 239 58.18 -40.70 -5.11
N ASN A 240 57.82 -40.79 -6.39
CA ASN A 240 56.44 -41.07 -6.80
C ASN A 240 56.01 -42.51 -6.48
N ALA A 241 54.73 -42.71 -6.18
CA ALA A 241 54.17 -44.03 -5.97
C ALA A 241 54.33 -44.91 -7.22
N GLY A 242 54.60 -46.19 -7.00
CA GLY A 242 54.84 -47.16 -8.05
C GLY A 242 55.28 -48.49 -7.50
N THR A 243 55.06 -49.54 -8.27
CA THR A 243 55.46 -50.92 -7.93
C THR A 243 56.85 -51.23 -8.47
N ASN A 244 57.61 -52.09 -7.79
CA ASN A 244 58.94 -52.55 -8.20
C ASN A 244 59.89 -51.39 -8.58
N LYS A 245 59.85 -50.30 -7.82
CA LYS A 245 60.72 -49.15 -8.07
C LYS A 245 62.15 -49.51 -7.75
N SER A 246 63.05 -49.13 -8.65
CA SER A 246 64.48 -49.33 -8.47
C SER A 246 64.99 -48.52 -7.28
N VAL A 247 65.76 -49.18 -6.42
CA VAL A 247 66.43 -48.62 -5.26
C VAL A 247 67.91 -48.85 -5.41
N THR A 248 68.68 -47.76 -5.37
CA THR A 248 70.14 -47.84 -5.35
C THR A 248 70.60 -47.91 -3.91
N VAL A 249 71.39 -48.93 -3.60
CA VAL A 249 72.03 -49.10 -2.29
C VAL A 249 73.52 -48.84 -2.45
N GLY A 250 74.10 -48.04 -1.56
CA GLY A 250 75.53 -47.79 -1.53
C GLY A 250 76.08 -47.53 -0.14
N GLY A 251 77.40 -47.49 -0.02
CA GLY A 251 78.08 -47.17 1.24
C GLY A 251 78.14 -48.30 2.27
N MET A 252 77.91 -49.55 1.85
CA MET A 252 78.01 -50.68 2.77
C MET A 252 79.45 -50.87 3.24
N SER A 253 79.62 -51.01 4.56
CA SER A 253 80.91 -51.22 5.22
C SER A 253 80.81 -52.36 6.23
N LEU A 254 81.92 -53.09 6.39
CA LEU A 254 82.03 -54.14 7.41
C LEU A 254 82.29 -53.51 8.78
N SER A 255 81.81 -54.18 9.82
CA SER A 255 82.04 -53.89 11.23
C SER A 255 82.20 -55.19 12.00
N GLY A 256 82.46 -55.12 13.30
CA GLY A 256 82.76 -56.30 14.11
C GLY A 256 84.27 -56.48 14.30
N ALA A 257 84.63 -57.23 15.33
CA ALA A 257 86.00 -57.33 15.84
C ALA A 257 87.00 -57.81 14.76
N ASP A 258 86.56 -58.70 13.87
CA ASP A 258 87.42 -59.34 12.87
C ASP A 258 87.28 -58.72 11.47
N SER A 259 86.49 -57.65 11.32
CA SER A 259 86.14 -57.06 10.01
C SER A 259 87.34 -56.59 9.18
N SER A 260 88.43 -56.17 9.82
CA SER A 260 89.67 -55.78 9.14
C SER A 260 90.36 -56.94 8.43
N ASN A 261 90.02 -58.20 8.77
CA ASN A 261 90.55 -59.39 8.13
C ASN A 261 89.82 -59.77 6.83
N TYR A 262 88.73 -59.07 6.53
CA TYR A 262 87.85 -59.37 5.41
C TYR A 262 87.69 -58.16 4.49
N SER A 263 87.37 -58.42 3.23
CA SER A 263 87.02 -57.39 2.26
C SER A 263 85.65 -57.68 1.65
N LEU A 264 84.79 -56.66 1.63
CA LEU A 264 83.47 -56.77 0.99
C LEU A 264 83.60 -56.42 -0.49
N SER A 265 83.38 -57.39 -1.37
CA SER A 265 83.56 -57.20 -2.82
C SER A 265 82.46 -56.35 -3.48
N THR A 266 81.28 -56.24 -2.85
CA THR A 266 80.12 -55.49 -3.37
C THR A 266 79.63 -54.50 -2.32
N THR A 267 79.98 -53.22 -2.48
CA THR A 267 79.55 -52.13 -1.58
C THR A 267 78.35 -51.34 -2.13
N THR A 268 77.96 -51.63 -3.36
CA THR A 268 76.79 -51.08 -4.06
C THR A 268 76.03 -52.19 -4.80
N PHE A 269 74.70 -52.09 -4.83
CA PHE A 269 73.84 -52.95 -5.65
C PHE A 269 72.50 -52.24 -5.90
N SER A 270 71.69 -52.79 -6.80
CA SER A 270 70.31 -52.35 -7.03
C SER A 270 69.33 -53.41 -6.55
N SER A 271 68.22 -52.96 -5.97
CA SER A 271 67.09 -53.79 -5.58
C SER A 271 65.79 -53.08 -5.97
N ALA A 272 64.64 -53.69 -5.66
CA ALA A 272 63.33 -53.09 -5.90
C ALA A 272 62.46 -53.11 -4.64
N ALA A 273 61.64 -52.09 -4.49
CA ALA A 273 60.55 -52.01 -3.50
C ALA A 273 59.40 -51.17 -4.04
N ASN A 274 58.23 -51.29 -3.42
CA ASN A 274 57.06 -50.50 -3.76
C ASN A 274 57.02 -49.19 -2.97
N ILE A 275 56.62 -48.11 -3.65
CA ILE A 275 56.05 -46.94 -2.98
C ILE A 275 54.54 -47.01 -3.19
N ASN A 276 53.82 -47.42 -2.16
CA ASN A 276 52.37 -47.50 -2.18
C ASN A 276 51.76 -46.09 -2.18
N GLN A 277 50.65 -45.93 -2.91
CA GLN A 277 49.90 -44.69 -2.90
C GLN A 277 49.45 -44.35 -1.47
N ARG A 278 49.50 -43.06 -1.12
CA ARG A 278 49.03 -42.59 0.19
C ARG A 278 47.51 -42.53 0.17
N PRO A 279 46.80 -43.26 1.06
CA PRO A 279 45.35 -43.22 1.13
C PRO A 279 44.90 -41.87 1.69
N ILE A 280 44.05 -41.17 0.94
CA ILE A 280 43.42 -39.92 1.37
C ILE A 280 41.92 -39.97 1.11
N SER A 281 41.17 -39.19 1.89
CA SER A 281 39.74 -39.00 1.67
C SER A 281 39.42 -37.55 1.40
N VAL A 282 38.49 -37.29 0.49
CA VAL A 282 37.88 -35.97 0.31
C VAL A 282 36.40 -36.08 0.59
N THR A 283 35.92 -35.30 1.55
CA THR A 283 34.51 -35.18 1.87
C THR A 283 34.02 -33.80 1.47
N ALA A 284 33.07 -33.72 0.55
CA ALA A 284 32.45 -32.46 0.22
C ALA A 284 31.68 -31.89 1.42
N ASN A 285 31.66 -30.58 1.58
CA ASN A 285 30.85 -29.93 2.61
C ASN A 285 29.40 -29.82 2.11
N PRO A 286 28.38 -30.10 2.94
CA PRO A 286 27.00 -29.81 2.58
C PRO A 286 26.82 -28.30 2.44
N LEU A 287 26.03 -27.90 1.46
CA LEU A 287 25.78 -26.50 1.13
C LEU A 287 24.29 -26.22 1.04
N SER A 288 23.93 -24.96 1.17
CA SER A 288 22.55 -24.52 0.95
C SER A 288 22.51 -23.19 0.22
N LYS A 289 21.46 -22.99 -0.57
CA LYS A 289 21.12 -21.71 -1.22
C LYS A 289 19.62 -21.48 -1.16
N ILE A 290 19.20 -20.23 -1.31
CA ILE A 290 17.79 -19.91 -1.55
C ILE A 290 17.53 -20.06 -3.05
N TYR A 291 16.33 -20.51 -3.42
CA TYR A 291 15.91 -20.57 -4.82
C TYR A 291 16.14 -19.24 -5.53
N GLY A 292 16.79 -19.25 -6.69
CA GLY A 292 17.15 -18.03 -7.41
C GLY A 292 18.54 -17.46 -7.12
N ASP A 293 19.17 -17.84 -6.01
CA ASP A 293 20.52 -17.34 -5.69
C ASP A 293 21.59 -18.08 -6.51
N ALA A 294 22.80 -17.52 -6.55
CA ALA A 294 23.94 -18.22 -7.14
C ALA A 294 24.35 -19.41 -6.27
N ASP A 295 24.98 -20.42 -6.88
CA ASP A 295 25.56 -21.52 -6.11
C ASP A 295 26.69 -21.01 -5.20
N PRO A 296 26.74 -21.42 -3.92
CA PRO A 296 27.89 -21.16 -3.08
C PRO A 296 29.13 -21.90 -3.61
N THR A 297 30.31 -21.38 -3.27
CA THR A 297 31.59 -22.02 -3.59
C THR A 297 31.64 -23.42 -3.00
N LYS A 298 31.89 -24.42 -3.85
CA LYS A 298 31.99 -25.82 -3.43
C LYS A 298 33.29 -26.01 -2.65
N THR A 299 33.17 -26.44 -1.39
CA THR A 299 34.31 -26.66 -0.50
C THR A 299 34.33 -28.11 -0.03
N PHE A 300 35.48 -28.57 0.44
CA PHE A 300 35.68 -29.92 0.93
C PHE A 300 36.70 -29.94 2.06
N VAL A 301 36.69 -31.03 2.82
CA VAL A 301 37.70 -31.35 3.82
C VAL A 301 38.51 -32.57 3.36
N VAL A 302 39.80 -32.56 3.68
CA VAL A 302 40.73 -33.65 3.37
C VAL A 302 40.96 -34.45 4.65
N GLY A 303 40.80 -35.77 4.57
CA GLY A 303 41.04 -36.71 5.65
C GLY A 303 42.02 -37.83 5.25
N GLY A 304 42.12 -38.86 6.09
CA GLY A 304 43.09 -39.95 5.91
C GLY A 304 44.51 -39.48 6.21
N GLY A 305 45.47 -39.85 5.36
CA GLY A 305 46.88 -39.49 5.54
C GLY A 305 47.22 -38.03 5.23
N GLY A 306 46.30 -37.25 4.64
CA GLY A 306 46.54 -35.88 4.17
C GLY A 306 47.52 -35.79 2.98
N LEU A 307 47.64 -34.58 2.42
CA LEU A 307 48.64 -34.28 1.39
C LEU A 307 50.04 -34.10 2.02
N VAL A 308 51.06 -34.39 1.24
CA VAL A 308 52.47 -34.27 1.60
C VAL A 308 53.07 -33.06 0.89
N GLY A 309 53.85 -32.26 1.62
CA GLY A 309 54.81 -31.28 1.09
C GLY A 309 54.39 -30.51 -0.18
N GLY A 310 53.55 -29.49 -0.06
CA GLY A 310 53.23 -28.57 -1.17
C GLY A 310 52.37 -29.16 -2.30
N ASP A 311 52.06 -30.47 -2.27
CA ASP A 311 51.11 -31.08 -3.20
C ASP A 311 49.74 -30.40 -3.11
N THR A 312 49.07 -30.24 -4.26
CA THR A 312 47.77 -29.57 -4.37
C THR A 312 46.78 -30.41 -5.15
N PHE A 313 45.49 -30.19 -4.90
CA PHE A 313 44.44 -30.70 -5.76
C PHE A 313 44.38 -29.88 -7.06
N SER A 314 43.92 -30.52 -8.13
CA SER A 314 43.59 -29.90 -9.40
C SER A 314 42.12 -30.16 -9.76
N GLY A 315 41.58 -29.41 -10.71
CA GLY A 315 40.17 -29.52 -11.10
C GLY A 315 39.21 -28.94 -10.05
N SER A 316 37.95 -29.35 -10.11
CA SER A 316 36.91 -28.81 -9.24
C SER A 316 35.79 -29.81 -8.97
N LEU A 317 35.13 -29.63 -7.82
CA LEU A 317 33.88 -30.32 -7.52
C LEU A 317 32.77 -29.88 -8.49
N SER A 318 31.89 -30.82 -8.81
CA SER A 318 30.69 -30.57 -9.60
C SER A 318 29.44 -30.85 -8.76
N ARG A 319 28.25 -30.67 -9.32
CA ARG A 319 27.00 -31.14 -8.72
C ARG A 319 26.03 -31.63 -9.79
N VAL A 320 25.03 -32.39 -9.36
CA VAL A 320 23.90 -32.77 -10.21
C VAL A 320 23.12 -31.52 -10.64
N VAL A 321 22.69 -31.50 -11.91
CA VAL A 321 21.94 -30.39 -12.52
C VAL A 321 20.53 -30.27 -11.94
N GLY A 322 20.02 -29.04 -11.86
CA GLY A 322 18.68 -28.70 -11.38
C GLY A 322 18.69 -27.52 -10.41
N GLU A 323 17.56 -26.85 -10.29
CA GLU A 323 17.42 -25.60 -9.51
C GLU A 323 16.17 -25.54 -8.64
N SER A 324 15.23 -26.49 -8.75
CA SER A 324 13.99 -26.46 -7.97
C SER A 324 14.18 -26.98 -6.55
N VAL A 325 13.35 -26.51 -5.61
CA VAL A 325 13.31 -27.05 -4.24
C VAL A 325 12.82 -28.50 -4.25
N ALA A 326 11.77 -28.82 -5.03
CA ALA A 326 11.20 -30.17 -5.09
C ALA A 326 12.11 -31.21 -5.77
N GLY A 327 13.04 -30.78 -6.62
CA GLY A 327 14.00 -31.67 -7.29
C GLY A 327 15.26 -31.97 -6.48
N GLY A 328 15.46 -31.31 -5.33
CA GLY A 328 16.63 -31.49 -4.47
C GLY A 328 16.42 -32.48 -3.31
N PRO A 329 17.46 -32.75 -2.51
CA PRO A 329 18.80 -32.16 -2.57
C PRO A 329 19.61 -32.57 -3.82
N TYR A 330 20.53 -31.71 -4.26
CA TYR A 330 21.40 -31.94 -5.41
C TYR A 330 22.78 -32.39 -4.96
N SER A 331 23.15 -33.62 -5.26
CA SER A 331 24.43 -34.18 -4.82
C SER A 331 25.62 -33.45 -5.45
N ILE A 332 26.55 -33.02 -4.59
CA ILE A 332 27.88 -32.52 -4.92
C ILE A 332 28.74 -33.74 -5.22
N THR A 333 29.26 -33.79 -6.45
CA THR A 333 30.03 -34.91 -6.97
C THR A 333 31.49 -34.51 -7.10
N GLN A 334 32.38 -35.51 -7.20
CA GLN A 334 33.82 -35.28 -7.34
C GLN A 334 34.16 -34.36 -8.52
N GLY A 335 33.37 -34.42 -9.60
CA GLY A 335 33.63 -33.63 -10.80
C GLY A 335 34.99 -33.98 -11.39
N THR A 336 35.80 -32.95 -11.64
CA THR A 336 37.18 -33.09 -12.14
C THR A 336 38.21 -33.02 -11.02
N LEU A 337 37.77 -32.95 -9.74
CA LEU A 337 38.69 -32.87 -8.61
C LEU A 337 39.58 -34.11 -8.58
N ALA A 338 40.88 -33.87 -8.72
CA ALA A 338 41.90 -34.91 -8.77
C ALA A 338 43.12 -34.49 -7.96
N VAL A 339 43.85 -35.48 -7.50
CA VAL A 339 45.17 -35.36 -6.87
C VAL A 339 46.13 -36.24 -7.66
N GLY A 340 47.44 -35.92 -7.64
CA GLY A 340 48.43 -36.67 -8.40
C GLY A 340 48.42 -38.18 -8.12
N ASN A 341 48.99 -38.97 -9.03
CA ASN A 341 49.00 -40.44 -9.00
C ASN A 341 49.72 -41.07 -7.78
N ASN A 342 50.30 -40.25 -6.90
CA ASN A 342 50.92 -40.64 -5.65
C ASN A 342 49.89 -40.93 -4.53
N TYR A 343 48.62 -40.62 -4.77
CA TYR A 343 47.55 -40.72 -3.79
C TYR A 343 46.44 -41.65 -4.27
N ALA A 344 45.89 -42.43 -3.34
CA ALA A 344 44.68 -43.20 -3.55
C ALA A 344 43.51 -42.40 -2.97
N LEU A 345 42.77 -41.71 -3.82
CA LEU A 345 41.67 -40.81 -3.42
C LEU A 345 40.35 -41.59 -3.26
N THR A 346 39.76 -41.51 -2.06
CA THR A 346 38.37 -41.90 -1.82
C THR A 346 37.51 -40.63 -1.67
N TYR A 347 36.47 -40.48 -2.49
CA TYR A 347 35.58 -39.32 -2.45
C TYR A 347 34.24 -39.66 -1.76
N PHE A 348 33.81 -38.79 -0.85
CA PHE A 348 32.51 -38.85 -0.18
C PHE A 348 31.66 -37.62 -0.59
N PRO A 349 30.50 -37.84 -1.26
CA PRO A 349 29.63 -36.75 -1.68
C PRO A 349 28.92 -36.10 -0.48
N ALA A 350 28.46 -34.88 -0.70
CA ALA A 350 27.52 -34.16 0.17
C ALA A 350 26.48 -33.46 -0.71
N ASP A 351 25.52 -32.77 -0.11
CA ASP A 351 24.37 -32.24 -0.84
C ASP A 351 24.32 -30.72 -0.86
N LEU A 352 23.86 -30.15 -1.98
CA LEU A 352 23.37 -28.79 -2.07
C LEU A 352 21.84 -28.80 -1.88
N SER A 353 21.37 -28.27 -0.76
CA SER A 353 19.94 -28.08 -0.48
C SER A 353 19.46 -26.72 -0.95
N ILE A 354 18.36 -26.67 -1.70
CA ILE A 354 17.74 -25.40 -2.12
C ILE A 354 16.52 -25.15 -1.23
N THR A 355 16.46 -24.00 -0.57
CA THR A 355 15.31 -23.59 0.24
C THR A 355 14.39 -22.64 -0.53
N PRO A 356 13.08 -22.61 -0.21
CA PRO A 356 12.15 -21.73 -0.91
C PRO A 356 12.50 -20.25 -0.74
N ALA A 357 12.34 -19.45 -1.82
CA ALA A 357 12.46 -18.00 -1.77
C ALA A 357 11.20 -17.36 -1.17
N SER A 358 11.34 -16.22 -0.49
CA SER A 358 10.20 -15.47 0.02
C SER A 358 9.43 -14.81 -1.13
N LEU A 359 8.11 -15.06 -1.21
CA LEU A 359 7.21 -14.37 -2.13
C LEU A 359 6.19 -13.57 -1.31
N LEU A 360 6.19 -12.25 -1.48
CA LEU A 360 5.27 -11.36 -0.79
C LEU A 360 4.03 -11.14 -1.64
N ILE A 361 2.86 -11.37 -1.05
CA ILE A 361 1.56 -11.10 -1.66
C ILE A 361 0.79 -10.15 -0.75
N ALA A 362 0.26 -9.07 -1.33
CA ALA A 362 -0.64 -8.16 -0.64
C ALA A 362 -1.98 -8.12 -1.38
N ALA A 363 -3.07 -8.42 -0.70
CA ALA A 363 -4.40 -8.22 -1.27
C ALA A 363 -4.63 -6.75 -1.59
N ASN A 364 -5.23 -6.47 -2.75
CA ASN A 364 -5.68 -5.13 -3.08
C ASN A 364 -7.02 -4.88 -2.40
N GLY A 365 -7.16 -3.73 -1.74
CA GLY A 365 -8.43 -3.29 -1.19
C GLY A 365 -9.46 -3.14 -2.31
N GLN A 366 -10.70 -3.52 -2.03
CA GLN A 366 -11.81 -3.43 -2.97
C GLN A 366 -12.99 -2.72 -2.31
N SER A 367 -13.92 -2.22 -3.11
CA SER A 367 -15.16 -1.66 -2.59
C SER A 367 -16.34 -2.01 -3.49
N ARG A 368 -17.53 -2.00 -2.89
CA ARG A 368 -18.81 -2.06 -3.61
C ARG A 368 -19.92 -1.43 -2.78
N VAL A 369 -21.08 -1.26 -3.40
CA VAL A 369 -22.30 -0.83 -2.72
C VAL A 369 -23.09 -2.06 -2.26
N TYR A 370 -23.84 -1.93 -1.16
CA TYR A 370 -24.73 -2.98 -0.65
C TYR A 370 -25.67 -3.50 -1.76
N GLY A 371 -25.86 -4.81 -1.87
CA GLY A 371 -26.64 -5.45 -2.94
C GLY A 371 -25.91 -5.71 -4.26
N ASP A 372 -24.77 -5.07 -4.52
CA ASP A 372 -23.98 -5.35 -5.72
C ASP A 372 -23.15 -6.63 -5.57
N VAL A 373 -22.80 -7.25 -6.70
CA VAL A 373 -21.90 -8.40 -6.77
C VAL A 373 -20.49 -8.00 -6.30
N ASN A 374 -19.81 -8.89 -5.59
CA ASN A 374 -18.40 -8.65 -5.24
C ASN A 374 -17.55 -8.43 -6.50
N PRO A 375 -16.66 -7.41 -6.51
CA PRO A 375 -15.69 -7.27 -7.59
C PRO A 375 -14.71 -8.44 -7.58
N ALA A 376 -14.04 -8.66 -8.72
CA ALA A 376 -12.96 -9.63 -8.81
C ALA A 376 -11.83 -9.25 -7.83
N LEU A 377 -11.48 -10.17 -6.94
CA LEU A 377 -10.41 -9.95 -5.97
C LEU A 377 -9.05 -9.99 -6.68
N SER A 378 -8.16 -9.06 -6.32
CA SER A 378 -6.83 -8.95 -6.91
C SER A 378 -5.76 -8.77 -5.83
N PHE A 379 -4.50 -8.98 -6.21
CA PHE A 379 -3.33 -8.80 -5.33
C PHE A 379 -2.15 -8.23 -6.10
N ALA A 380 -1.20 -7.65 -5.38
CA ALA A 380 0.15 -7.39 -5.85
C ALA A 380 1.09 -8.50 -5.35
N ALA A 381 2.01 -8.93 -6.21
CA ALA A 381 3.00 -9.96 -5.90
C ALA A 381 4.42 -9.46 -6.19
N SER A 382 5.35 -9.70 -5.28
CA SER A 382 6.77 -9.35 -5.46
C SER A 382 7.70 -10.41 -4.83
N GLY A 383 8.93 -10.47 -5.34
CA GLY A 383 9.93 -11.46 -4.90
C GLY A 383 10.09 -12.67 -5.82
N PHE A 384 9.51 -12.65 -7.02
CA PHE A 384 9.78 -13.65 -8.06
C PHE A 384 11.29 -13.70 -8.41
N ARG A 385 11.77 -14.91 -8.70
CA ARG A 385 13.14 -15.23 -9.13
C ARG A 385 13.11 -15.83 -10.53
N PHE A 386 14.25 -15.81 -11.23
CA PHE A 386 14.39 -16.40 -12.57
C PHE A 386 13.34 -15.96 -13.61
N ASN A 387 12.80 -14.74 -13.50
CA ASN A 387 11.69 -14.24 -14.33
C ASN A 387 10.41 -15.10 -14.25
N ASP A 388 10.23 -15.83 -13.14
CA ASP A 388 8.97 -16.51 -12.85
C ASP A 388 7.80 -15.51 -12.82
N GLY A 389 6.64 -15.94 -13.31
CA GLY A 389 5.43 -15.14 -13.34
C GLY A 389 4.33 -15.71 -12.45
N ILE A 390 3.24 -14.95 -12.30
CA ILE A 390 2.08 -15.36 -11.49
C ILE A 390 1.54 -16.73 -11.95
N GLY A 391 1.35 -16.93 -13.26
CA GLY A 391 0.75 -18.16 -13.78
C GLY A 391 1.59 -19.43 -13.62
N SER A 392 2.91 -19.32 -13.45
CA SER A 392 3.79 -20.48 -13.24
C SER A 392 4.04 -20.79 -11.76
N VAL A 393 3.81 -19.81 -10.87
CA VAL A 393 4.12 -19.92 -9.45
C VAL A 393 2.89 -20.06 -8.58
N LEU A 394 1.84 -19.29 -8.87
CA LEU A 394 0.65 -19.18 -8.04
C LEU A 394 -0.53 -19.90 -8.67
N SER A 395 -1.33 -20.55 -7.82
CA SER A 395 -2.61 -21.16 -8.20
C SER A 395 -3.64 -20.94 -7.10
N GLY A 396 -4.92 -21.13 -7.41
CA GLY A 396 -6.04 -20.77 -6.53
C GLY A 396 -6.37 -19.27 -6.59
N GLY A 397 -7.05 -18.76 -5.58
CA GLY A 397 -7.47 -17.36 -5.54
C GLY A 397 -7.76 -16.85 -4.14
N LEU A 398 -7.87 -15.54 -4.01
CA LEU A 398 -8.26 -14.87 -2.78
C LEU A 398 -9.73 -15.18 -2.44
N ALA A 399 -10.09 -15.01 -1.17
CA ALA A 399 -11.45 -15.21 -0.69
C ALA A 399 -11.91 -14.09 0.23
N SER A 400 -13.20 -13.77 0.16
CA SER A 400 -13.91 -12.98 1.17
C SER A 400 -15.21 -13.70 1.52
N SER A 401 -15.62 -13.64 2.79
CA SER A 401 -16.89 -14.22 3.25
C SER A 401 -18.10 -13.36 2.87
N ALA A 402 -17.88 -12.13 2.41
CA ALA A 402 -18.96 -11.24 2.00
C ALA A 402 -19.70 -11.80 0.76
N THR A 403 -21.02 -11.68 0.77
CA THR A 403 -21.94 -12.03 -0.33
C THR A 403 -22.80 -10.83 -0.67
N VAL A 404 -23.60 -10.88 -1.74
CA VAL A 404 -24.46 -9.75 -2.16
C VAL A 404 -25.42 -9.25 -1.07
N THR A 405 -25.79 -10.10 -0.11
CA THR A 405 -26.67 -9.79 1.03
C THR A 405 -25.92 -9.40 2.30
N THR A 406 -24.59 -9.37 2.27
CA THR A 406 -23.79 -9.00 3.44
C THR A 406 -23.92 -7.51 3.75
N ASP A 407 -24.15 -7.20 5.01
CA ASP A 407 -24.38 -5.84 5.55
C ASP A 407 -23.23 -4.88 5.23
N VAL A 408 -23.50 -3.57 5.29
CA VAL A 408 -22.49 -2.51 5.18
C VAL A 408 -21.40 -2.70 6.24
N GLY A 409 -20.14 -2.55 5.83
CA GLY A 409 -19.00 -2.77 6.71
C GLY A 409 -17.72 -3.13 5.97
N SER A 410 -16.70 -3.48 6.74
CA SER A 410 -15.37 -3.87 6.26
C SER A 410 -15.18 -5.38 6.41
N TYR A 411 -15.00 -6.09 5.30
CA TYR A 411 -14.86 -7.55 5.29
C TYR A 411 -13.47 -7.95 4.82
N PRO A 412 -12.81 -8.90 5.50
CA PRO A 412 -11.46 -9.28 5.12
C PRO A 412 -11.42 -9.95 3.75
N ILE A 413 -10.42 -9.57 2.96
CA ILE A 413 -9.92 -10.27 1.79
C ILE A 413 -8.73 -11.10 2.28
N THR A 414 -8.97 -12.39 2.40
CA THR A 414 -8.01 -13.36 2.92
C THR A 414 -7.35 -14.11 1.77
N ARG A 415 -6.27 -14.83 2.11
CA ARG A 415 -5.52 -15.67 1.17
C ARG A 415 -6.38 -16.67 0.38
N GLY A 416 -7.49 -17.16 0.95
CA GLY A 416 -8.32 -18.16 0.31
C GLY A 416 -7.55 -19.43 -0.05
N SER A 417 -7.69 -19.89 -1.29
CA SER A 417 -7.01 -21.07 -1.84
C SER A 417 -5.66 -20.74 -2.49
N LEU A 418 -5.20 -19.48 -2.42
CA LEU A 418 -3.97 -19.06 -3.08
C LEU A 418 -2.76 -19.81 -2.52
N VAL A 419 -2.05 -20.55 -3.35
CA VAL A 419 -0.84 -21.30 -2.99
C VAL A 419 0.27 -21.05 -4.00
N ALA A 420 1.51 -21.09 -3.52
CA ALA A 420 2.69 -21.08 -4.37
C ALA A 420 3.22 -22.50 -4.53
N ASN A 421 3.93 -22.76 -5.63
CA ASN A 421 4.70 -23.99 -5.79
C ASN A 421 5.82 -24.10 -4.73
N SER A 422 6.48 -25.26 -4.66
CA SER A 422 7.50 -25.57 -3.66
C SER A 422 8.72 -24.63 -3.65
N ASN A 423 8.96 -23.86 -4.72
CA ASN A 423 10.12 -22.98 -4.83
C ASN A 423 9.95 -21.68 -4.03
N TYR A 424 8.73 -21.37 -3.59
CA TYR A 424 8.43 -20.15 -2.88
C TYR A 424 7.70 -20.41 -1.56
N ARG A 425 8.10 -19.67 -0.53
CA ARG A 425 7.36 -19.54 0.71
C ARG A 425 6.54 -18.26 0.67
N LEU A 426 5.22 -18.40 0.67
CA LEU A 426 4.29 -17.29 0.67
C LEU A 426 4.27 -16.54 2.00
N SER A 427 4.36 -15.22 1.93
CA SER A 427 3.96 -14.29 2.97
C SER A 427 2.79 -13.46 2.46
N PHE A 428 1.63 -13.57 3.10
CA PHE A 428 0.39 -12.93 2.65
C PHE A 428 -0.05 -11.85 3.64
N THR A 429 -0.39 -10.67 3.12
CA THR A 429 -1.00 -9.58 3.88
C THR A 429 -2.44 -9.38 3.43
N ASP A 430 -3.37 -9.52 4.38
CA ASP A 430 -4.79 -9.30 4.17
C ASP A 430 -5.09 -7.83 3.84
N ASN A 431 -6.25 -7.60 3.21
CA ASN A 431 -6.83 -6.28 3.02
C ASN A 431 -8.36 -6.39 3.18
N ALA A 432 -9.13 -5.37 2.82
CA ALA A 432 -10.58 -5.36 3.03
C ALA A 432 -11.38 -5.07 1.76
N LEU A 433 -12.55 -5.71 1.67
CA LEU A 433 -13.67 -5.33 0.83
C LEU A 433 -14.56 -4.40 1.65
N GLN A 434 -14.60 -3.12 1.28
CA GLN A 434 -15.47 -2.11 1.89
C GLN A 434 -16.85 -2.13 1.21
N ILE A 435 -17.90 -2.42 1.97
CA ILE A 435 -19.28 -2.33 1.51
C ILE A 435 -19.88 -1.03 2.02
N SER A 436 -20.22 -0.11 1.12
CA SER A 436 -20.88 1.16 1.45
C SER A 436 -22.40 1.06 1.34
N ALA A 437 -23.09 1.94 2.06
CA ALA A 437 -24.55 1.99 2.06
C ALA A 437 -25.09 2.35 0.67
N ARG A 438 -26.18 1.69 0.25
CA ARG A 438 -26.81 1.96 -1.04
C ARG A 438 -27.64 3.24 -0.95
N PRO A 439 -27.39 4.25 -1.82
CA PRO A 439 -28.21 5.45 -1.86
C PRO A 439 -29.60 5.13 -2.40
N LEU A 440 -30.63 5.51 -1.65
CA LEU A 440 -32.04 5.40 -2.02
C LEU A 440 -32.59 6.77 -2.41
N THR A 441 -33.59 6.76 -3.29
CA THR A 441 -34.36 7.94 -3.65
C THR A 441 -35.72 7.89 -2.99
N VAL A 442 -36.24 9.05 -2.59
CA VAL A 442 -37.59 9.17 -2.02
C VAL A 442 -38.37 10.17 -2.86
N SER A 443 -39.58 9.79 -3.26
CA SER A 443 -40.55 10.69 -3.88
C SER A 443 -41.88 10.63 -3.12
N PHE A 444 -42.61 11.74 -3.10
CA PHE A 444 -43.91 11.86 -2.47
C PHE A 444 -44.98 12.16 -3.52
N ALA A 445 -46.13 11.50 -3.42
CA ALA A 445 -47.31 11.89 -4.19
C ALA A 445 -47.82 13.28 -3.77
N PRO A 446 -48.53 14.01 -4.64
CA PRO A 446 -49.17 15.27 -4.27
C PRO A 446 -50.12 15.10 -3.07
N GLN A 447 -49.98 15.94 -2.06
CA GLN A 447 -50.82 15.89 -0.86
C GLN A 447 -52.01 16.85 -0.96
N SER A 448 -53.04 16.62 -0.16
CA SER A 448 -54.17 17.55 -0.04
C SER A 448 -54.67 17.62 1.39
N LYS A 449 -55.07 18.83 1.81
CA LYS A 449 -55.76 19.06 3.09
C LYS A 449 -56.74 20.21 2.97
N ILE A 450 -57.69 20.27 3.89
CA ILE A 450 -58.54 21.43 4.10
C ILE A 450 -57.78 22.40 5.01
N TYR A 451 -57.96 23.70 4.80
CA TYR A 451 -57.37 24.74 5.63
C TYR A 451 -57.74 24.53 7.12
N ASP A 452 -56.71 24.50 7.96
CA ASP A 452 -56.80 24.22 9.40
C ASP A 452 -55.86 25.14 10.21
N GLY A 453 -55.44 26.26 9.61
CA GLY A 453 -54.58 27.25 10.26
C GLY A 453 -53.10 26.88 10.42
N ASN A 454 -52.65 25.68 10.02
CA ASN A 454 -51.25 25.25 10.18
C ASN A 454 -50.58 24.83 8.86
N THR A 455 -49.24 24.76 8.88
CA THR A 455 -48.44 24.34 7.73
C THR A 455 -48.21 22.83 7.67
N SER A 456 -48.73 22.03 8.60
CA SER A 456 -48.45 20.59 8.63
C SER A 456 -48.98 19.89 7.37
N ALA A 457 -48.14 19.07 6.75
CA ALA A 457 -48.50 18.24 5.60
C ALA A 457 -48.62 16.76 6.01
N PRO A 458 -49.57 16.01 5.43
CA PRO A 458 -49.63 14.57 5.64
C PRO A 458 -48.32 13.88 5.23
N PHE A 459 -47.82 12.97 6.07
CA PHE A 459 -46.62 12.19 5.79
C PHE A 459 -47.01 10.80 5.27
N ILE A 460 -47.59 10.75 4.07
CA ILE A 460 -48.10 9.52 3.44
C ILE A 460 -47.81 9.50 1.94
N GLY A 461 -47.95 8.33 1.30
CA GLY A 461 -47.85 8.20 -0.16
C GLY A 461 -46.44 8.42 -0.72
N PHE A 462 -45.41 8.05 0.05
CA PHE A 462 -44.02 8.06 -0.42
C PHE A 462 -43.66 6.76 -1.13
N VAL A 463 -42.71 6.83 -2.06
CA VAL A 463 -42.09 5.69 -2.73
C VAL A 463 -40.58 5.75 -2.49
N ILE A 464 -40.01 4.62 -2.08
CA ILE A 464 -38.56 4.46 -1.89
C ILE A 464 -38.00 3.67 -3.07
N GLY A 465 -37.14 4.29 -3.87
CA GLY A 465 -36.50 3.69 -5.05
C GLY A 465 -35.11 3.12 -4.76
N ASN A 466 -34.62 2.26 -5.66
CA ASN A 466 -33.29 1.63 -5.62
C ASN A 466 -33.04 0.68 -4.44
N LEU A 467 -34.09 0.01 -3.94
CA LEU A 467 -33.93 -1.06 -2.96
C LEU A 467 -33.24 -2.28 -3.60
N ALA A 468 -32.37 -2.93 -2.83
CA ALA A 468 -31.66 -4.14 -3.26
C ALA A 468 -32.42 -5.39 -2.83
N ASN A 469 -32.18 -6.53 -3.49
CA ASN A 469 -32.65 -7.86 -3.07
C ASN A 469 -34.16 -7.99 -2.81
N GLN A 470 -34.99 -7.14 -3.40
CA GLN A 470 -36.43 -7.06 -3.12
C GLN A 470 -36.76 -6.77 -1.64
N GLU A 471 -35.82 -6.16 -0.92
CA GLU A 471 -35.99 -5.74 0.47
C GLU A 471 -37.01 -4.60 0.59
N THR A 472 -37.58 -4.48 1.79
CA THR A 472 -38.49 -3.40 2.18
C THR A 472 -37.89 -2.64 3.37
N VAL A 473 -38.04 -1.32 3.35
CA VAL A 473 -37.70 -0.41 4.46
C VAL A 473 -38.81 0.61 4.61
N GLY A 474 -39.06 1.09 5.84
CA GLY A 474 -39.98 2.18 6.10
C GLY A 474 -39.27 3.53 6.10
N LEU A 475 -40.06 4.60 6.06
CA LEU A 475 -39.58 5.99 6.17
C LEU A 475 -40.40 6.71 7.24
N VAL A 476 -39.72 7.47 8.10
CA VAL A 476 -40.35 8.40 9.04
C VAL A 476 -39.78 9.80 8.85
N GLY A 477 -40.57 10.80 9.22
CA GLY A 477 -40.20 12.22 9.12
C GLY A 477 -41.42 13.10 9.30
N THR A 478 -41.28 14.37 8.97
CA THR A 478 -42.38 15.35 9.01
C THR A 478 -42.43 16.13 7.70
N GLY A 479 -43.64 16.54 7.29
CA GLY A 479 -43.86 17.39 6.13
C GLY A 479 -44.47 18.73 6.55
N SER A 480 -44.03 19.82 5.91
CA SER A 480 -44.63 21.14 6.08
C SER A 480 -44.81 21.82 4.73
N TYR A 481 -46.01 22.35 4.49
CA TYR A 481 -46.26 23.33 3.46
C TYR A 481 -45.42 24.59 3.68
N ASP A 482 -45.08 25.25 2.59
CA ASP A 482 -44.39 26.55 2.55
C ASP A 482 -45.19 27.68 3.22
N HIS A 483 -46.51 27.62 3.14
CA HIS A 483 -47.42 28.58 3.75
C HIS A 483 -48.76 27.91 4.08
N ARG A 484 -49.36 28.31 5.21
CA ARG A 484 -50.62 27.76 5.74
C ARG A 484 -51.88 28.07 4.91
N ASN A 485 -51.78 29.00 3.95
CA ASN A 485 -52.96 29.55 3.27
C ASN A 485 -53.43 28.60 2.17
N VAL A 486 -54.69 28.72 1.78
CA VAL A 486 -55.29 28.03 0.64
C VAL A 486 -54.48 28.30 -0.63
N GLY A 487 -54.36 27.27 -1.46
CA GLY A 487 -53.65 27.34 -2.72
C GLY A 487 -53.37 25.96 -3.30
N THR A 488 -53.15 25.92 -4.61
CA THR A 488 -52.74 24.73 -5.35
C THR A 488 -51.23 24.71 -5.54
N ALA A 489 -50.66 23.51 -5.74
CA ALA A 489 -49.24 23.33 -6.03
C ALA A 489 -48.29 23.97 -5.01
N LYS A 490 -48.71 24.04 -3.75
CA LYS A 490 -47.91 24.54 -2.64
C LYS A 490 -46.72 23.62 -2.42
N ALA A 491 -45.54 24.19 -2.21
CA ALA A 491 -44.34 23.40 -1.94
C ALA A 491 -44.43 22.76 -0.56
N ILE A 492 -44.03 21.49 -0.46
CA ILE A 492 -43.91 20.76 0.81
C ILE A 492 -42.45 20.43 1.04
N SER A 493 -41.92 20.86 2.18
CA SER A 493 -40.60 20.46 2.67
C SER A 493 -40.73 19.30 3.62
N TYR A 494 -40.14 18.16 3.28
CA TYR A 494 -40.01 17.01 4.16
C TYR A 494 -38.64 17.04 4.82
N THR A 495 -38.59 16.94 6.15
CA THR A 495 -37.35 17.01 6.93
C THR A 495 -37.31 15.92 8.01
N GLY A 496 -36.13 15.66 8.56
CA GLY A 496 -35.92 14.61 9.56
C GLY A 496 -36.12 13.20 8.99
N LEU A 497 -35.94 13.02 7.68
CA LEU A 497 -36.17 11.75 7.01
C LEU A 497 -35.19 10.70 7.54
N THR A 498 -35.75 9.62 8.11
CA THR A 498 -34.98 8.51 8.65
C THR A 498 -35.60 7.19 8.19
N LEU A 499 -34.77 6.23 7.81
CA LEU A 499 -35.23 4.89 7.48
C LEU A 499 -35.55 4.10 8.75
N VAL A 500 -36.66 3.36 8.74
CA VAL A 500 -37.07 2.46 9.83
C VAL A 500 -37.23 1.03 9.32
N GLY A 501 -37.16 0.07 10.24
CA GLY A 501 -37.03 -1.35 9.93
C GLY A 501 -38.11 -1.91 8.99
N GLY A 502 -37.67 -2.81 8.12
CA GLY A 502 -38.50 -3.67 7.27
C GLY A 502 -37.80 -5.03 7.10
N SER A 503 -37.90 -5.65 5.92
CA SER A 503 -37.14 -6.89 5.62
C SER A 503 -35.66 -6.64 5.34
N GLY A 504 -35.30 -5.43 4.87
CA GLY A 504 -33.93 -4.95 4.76
C GLY A 504 -33.49 -4.18 6.00
N LYS A 505 -32.22 -4.27 6.38
CA LYS A 505 -31.67 -3.44 7.46
C LYS A 505 -31.48 -2.01 6.97
N ALA A 506 -32.18 -1.06 7.59
CA ALA A 506 -32.07 0.38 7.28
C ALA A 506 -30.62 0.91 7.28
N SER A 507 -29.74 0.35 8.11
CA SER A 507 -28.31 0.68 8.18
C SER A 507 -27.53 0.40 6.90
N ASN A 508 -28.06 -0.43 6.00
CA ASN A 508 -27.40 -0.78 4.74
C ASN A 508 -27.71 0.22 3.60
N TYR A 509 -28.54 1.21 3.89
CA TYR A 509 -29.03 2.19 2.95
C TYR A 509 -28.75 3.61 3.44
N SER A 510 -28.64 4.53 2.50
CA SER A 510 -28.53 5.96 2.78
C SER A 510 -29.63 6.71 2.04
N ILE A 511 -30.16 7.75 2.66
CA ILE A 511 -31.14 8.66 2.05
C ILE A 511 -30.70 10.10 2.28
N ALA A 512 -31.21 11.02 1.46
CA ALA A 512 -31.23 12.42 1.83
C ALA A 512 -32.11 12.60 3.08
N THR A 513 -31.67 13.44 4.02
CA THR A 513 -32.43 13.77 5.24
C THR A 513 -33.60 14.72 4.96
N THR A 514 -33.69 15.23 3.73
CA THR A 514 -34.75 16.11 3.24
C THR A 514 -35.24 15.66 1.88
N ALA A 515 -36.50 15.97 1.58
CA ALA A 515 -37.10 15.81 0.26
C ALA A 515 -38.13 16.93 0.01
N THR A 516 -38.50 17.13 -1.24
CA THR A 516 -39.55 18.08 -1.62
C THR A 516 -40.75 17.33 -2.18
N GLY A 517 -41.94 17.91 -1.99
CA GLY A 517 -43.16 17.49 -2.64
C GLY A 517 -44.05 18.68 -2.93
N SER A 518 -45.26 18.41 -3.38
CA SER A 518 -46.27 19.42 -3.65
C SER A 518 -47.61 19.03 -3.03
N GLY A 519 -48.49 19.99 -2.84
CA GLY A 519 -49.85 19.71 -2.44
C GLY A 519 -50.80 20.88 -2.58
N THR A 520 -52.04 20.65 -2.17
CA THR A 520 -53.12 21.63 -2.24
C THR A 520 -53.74 21.82 -0.87
N ILE A 521 -53.90 23.08 -0.46
CA ILE A 521 -54.72 23.44 0.70
C ILE A 521 -56.02 24.00 0.14
N THR A 522 -57.15 23.34 0.40
CA THR A 522 -58.48 23.79 -0.04
C THR A 522 -59.16 24.65 1.02
N GLN A 523 -60.01 25.57 0.58
CA GLN A 523 -60.74 26.49 1.46
C GLN A 523 -61.59 25.73 2.49
N LEU A 524 -61.59 26.24 3.73
CA LEU A 524 -62.46 25.74 4.78
C LEU A 524 -63.88 26.27 4.54
N GLY A 525 -64.86 25.37 4.49
CA GLY A 525 -66.24 25.73 4.19
C GLY A 525 -66.85 26.67 5.24
N SER A 526 -66.60 26.47 6.53
CA SER A 526 -67.11 27.32 7.61
C SER A 526 -66.21 27.23 8.84
N VAL A 527 -66.09 28.33 9.59
CA VAL A 527 -65.42 28.36 10.89
C VAL A 527 -66.32 28.92 11.98
N ASN A 528 -66.20 28.32 13.16
CA ASN A 528 -66.90 28.76 14.36
C ASN A 528 -66.01 29.67 15.20
N TRP A 529 -66.60 30.76 15.68
CA TRP A 529 -66.04 31.53 16.79
C TRP A 529 -66.12 30.72 18.09
N LEU A 530 -65.07 30.78 18.92
CA LEU A 530 -65.04 30.07 20.20
C LEU A 530 -65.80 30.85 21.28
N SER A 531 -66.54 30.15 22.16
CA SER A 531 -67.38 30.80 23.16
C SER A 531 -66.59 31.42 24.34
N ASN A 532 -65.35 30.98 24.56
CA ASN A 532 -64.50 31.39 25.68
C ASN A 532 -63.19 32.01 25.15
N VAL A 533 -63.28 33.24 24.65
CA VAL A 533 -62.14 33.96 24.07
C VAL A 533 -61.61 35.03 25.00
N SER A 534 -60.30 35.27 24.99
CA SER A 534 -59.64 36.27 25.84
C SER A 534 -59.87 37.70 25.33
N THR A 535 -60.10 37.86 24.02
CA THR A 535 -60.42 39.12 23.37
C THR A 535 -61.54 38.90 22.36
N GLY A 536 -62.36 39.92 22.09
CA GLY A 536 -63.35 39.88 21.02
C GLY A 536 -62.76 40.08 19.62
N ASP A 537 -61.44 40.11 19.45
CA ASP A 537 -60.78 40.56 18.21
C ASP A 537 -60.87 39.54 17.07
N TRP A 538 -61.48 39.92 15.94
CA TRP A 538 -61.64 39.10 14.75
C TRP A 538 -60.31 38.59 14.20
N ALA A 539 -59.26 39.41 14.27
CA ALA A 539 -57.96 39.10 13.67
C ALA A 539 -57.14 38.08 14.49
N ASN A 540 -57.55 37.77 15.72
CA ASN A 540 -56.84 36.82 16.57
C ASN A 540 -57.23 35.38 16.20
N ALA A 541 -56.32 34.65 15.54
CA ALA A 541 -56.51 33.26 15.16
C ALA A 541 -56.95 32.37 16.33
N SER A 542 -56.49 32.62 17.56
CA SER A 542 -56.84 31.82 18.74
C SER A 542 -58.33 31.87 19.11
N ASN A 543 -59.08 32.84 18.58
CA ASN A 543 -60.50 32.98 18.81
C ASN A 543 -61.35 32.10 17.88
N TRP A 544 -60.72 31.50 16.86
CA TRP A 544 -61.38 30.68 15.86
C TRP A 544 -61.06 29.21 16.05
N ALA A 545 -62.06 28.35 15.81
CA ALA A 545 -61.87 26.90 15.88
C ALA A 545 -60.69 26.46 15.00
N GLY A 546 -59.72 25.77 15.61
CA GLY A 546 -58.51 25.30 14.91
C GLY A 546 -57.53 26.41 14.50
N GLY A 547 -57.70 27.67 14.93
CA GLY A 547 -56.84 28.76 14.49
C GLY A 547 -57.16 29.29 13.08
N ALA A 548 -58.27 28.86 12.49
CA ALA A 548 -58.62 29.16 11.11
C ALA A 548 -59.18 30.58 10.96
N LEU A 549 -58.33 31.53 10.59
CA LEU A 549 -58.72 32.93 10.44
C LEU A 549 -59.63 33.12 9.20
N PRO A 550 -60.83 33.71 9.36
CA PRO A 550 -61.71 33.99 8.23
C PRO A 550 -61.33 35.32 7.58
N ASP A 551 -60.41 35.23 6.62
CA ASP A 551 -59.98 36.33 5.74
C ASP A 551 -60.64 36.29 4.35
N GLY A 552 -61.61 35.39 4.15
CA GLY A 552 -62.31 35.18 2.89
C GLY A 552 -61.58 34.29 1.88
N SER A 553 -60.25 34.34 1.83
CA SER A 553 -59.45 33.45 0.96
C SER A 553 -59.31 32.05 1.55
N ASN A 554 -59.17 31.97 2.88
CA ASN A 554 -58.92 30.72 3.59
C ASN A 554 -60.20 30.06 4.13
N VAL A 555 -61.22 30.87 4.45
CA VAL A 555 -62.49 30.40 5.00
C VAL A 555 -63.65 31.10 4.29
N ALA A 556 -64.66 30.34 3.87
CA ALA A 556 -65.80 30.87 3.11
C ALA A 556 -66.92 31.43 4.01
N ASN A 557 -67.26 30.76 5.10
CA ASN A 557 -68.40 31.13 5.96
C ASN A 557 -67.99 31.29 7.42
N VAL A 558 -68.71 32.16 8.13
CA VAL A 558 -68.50 32.39 9.57
C VAL A 558 -69.77 32.11 10.36
N THR A 559 -69.60 31.44 11.50
CA THR A 559 -70.64 31.25 12.50
C THR A 559 -70.20 31.78 13.87
N LEU A 560 -70.99 32.71 14.40
CA LEU A 560 -70.83 33.34 15.71
C LEU A 560 -71.87 32.75 16.67
N PRO A 561 -71.47 32.14 17.80
CA PRO A 561 -72.42 31.66 18.81
C PRO A 561 -73.21 32.79 19.46
N ALA A 562 -74.43 32.51 19.93
CA ALA A 562 -75.23 33.49 20.66
C ALA A 562 -74.51 33.99 21.93
N GLY A 563 -74.64 35.28 22.24
CA GLY A 563 -74.06 35.92 23.42
C GLY A 563 -72.60 36.37 23.27
N VAL A 564 -71.93 36.07 22.15
CA VAL A 564 -70.56 36.55 21.91
C VAL A 564 -70.55 37.99 21.37
N SER A 565 -69.49 38.73 21.67
CA SER A 565 -69.22 40.05 21.09
C SER A 565 -67.92 40.01 20.31
N VAL A 566 -68.00 40.30 19.01
CA VAL A 566 -66.85 40.27 18.09
C VAL A 566 -66.55 41.68 17.60
N SER A 567 -65.30 42.09 17.68
CA SER A 567 -64.77 43.35 17.18
C SER A 567 -64.05 43.13 15.87
N PHE A 568 -64.49 43.83 14.82
CA PHE A 568 -63.80 43.90 13.54
C PHE A 568 -63.17 45.29 13.41
N SER A 569 -61.84 45.35 13.45
CA SER A 569 -61.07 46.59 13.57
C SER A 569 -60.31 46.94 12.28
N GLY A 570 -59.79 48.17 12.19
CA GLY A 570 -59.05 48.68 11.02
C GLY A 570 -57.72 48.00 10.71
N THR A 571 -57.21 47.16 11.61
CA THR A 571 -56.03 46.32 11.36
C THR A 571 -56.38 44.98 10.70
N THR A 572 -57.68 44.68 10.54
CA THR A 572 -58.15 43.45 9.89
C THR A 572 -58.08 43.62 8.38
N ALA A 573 -57.54 42.62 7.68
CA ALA A 573 -57.53 42.61 6.21
C ALA A 573 -58.96 42.65 5.66
N ALA A 574 -59.13 43.24 4.47
CA ALA A 574 -60.41 43.24 3.79
C ALA A 574 -60.90 41.78 3.63
N THR A 575 -62.07 41.49 4.18
CA THR A 575 -62.60 40.13 4.32
C THR A 575 -63.86 40.01 3.50
N THR A 576 -63.91 39.02 2.60
CA THR A 576 -65.10 38.71 1.80
C THR A 576 -65.61 37.32 2.14
N LEU A 577 -66.78 37.24 2.75
CA LEU A 577 -67.42 36.00 3.16
C LEU A 577 -68.56 35.64 2.22
N THR A 578 -68.83 34.34 2.08
CA THR A 578 -70.06 33.86 1.45
C THR A 578 -71.27 34.05 2.37
N SER A 579 -71.10 33.87 3.67
CA SER A 579 -72.13 34.20 4.66
C SER A 579 -71.56 34.47 6.06
N LEU A 580 -72.30 35.29 6.81
CA LEU A 580 -72.08 35.58 8.22
C LEU A 580 -73.34 35.21 9.01
N SER A 581 -73.23 34.19 9.86
CA SER A 581 -74.32 33.71 10.70
C SER A 581 -74.00 33.95 12.17
N GLY A 582 -74.89 34.63 12.89
CA GLY A 582 -74.61 35.07 14.26
C GLY A 582 -75.87 35.45 15.02
N SER A 583 -76.91 34.61 14.95
CA SER A 583 -78.13 34.80 15.74
C SER A 583 -77.79 34.95 17.23
N GLY A 584 -78.28 36.02 17.86
CA GLY A 584 -77.93 36.40 19.24
C GLY A 584 -76.49 36.88 19.47
N ALA A 585 -75.64 36.97 18.45
CA ALA A 585 -74.26 37.49 18.55
C ALA A 585 -74.20 38.99 18.25
N THR A 586 -73.20 39.67 18.81
CA THR A 586 -72.91 41.08 18.53
C THR A 586 -71.69 41.23 17.64
N LEU A 587 -71.84 41.93 16.50
CA LEU A 587 -70.70 42.38 15.69
C LEU A 587 -70.48 43.89 15.90
N ALA A 588 -69.30 44.26 16.36
CA ALA A 588 -68.82 45.63 16.49
C ALA A 588 -67.83 45.95 15.37
N LEU A 589 -68.28 46.61 14.31
CA LEU A 589 -67.44 47.08 13.21
C LEU A 589 -66.85 48.46 13.52
N GLN A 590 -65.56 48.48 13.84
CA GLN A 590 -64.84 49.69 14.26
C GLN A 590 -63.92 50.24 13.15
N GLY A 591 -63.55 49.42 12.16
CA GLY A 591 -62.71 49.78 11.03
C GLY A 591 -62.62 48.65 10.00
N GLY A 592 -61.85 48.82 8.92
CA GLY A 592 -61.64 47.79 7.90
C GLY A 592 -62.81 47.62 6.93
N SER A 593 -62.77 46.58 6.10
CA SER A 593 -63.82 46.27 5.11
C SER A 593 -64.30 44.83 5.28
N LEU A 594 -65.58 44.66 5.58
CA LEU A 594 -66.23 43.36 5.69
C LEU A 594 -67.35 43.27 4.64
N THR A 595 -67.13 42.42 3.65
CA THR A 595 -68.13 42.08 2.63
C THR A 595 -68.66 40.68 2.91
N THR A 596 -69.96 40.48 2.77
CA THR A 596 -70.60 39.17 3.01
C THR A 596 -71.72 38.94 2.00
N GLY A 597 -72.07 37.68 1.72
CA GLY A 597 -73.33 37.36 1.04
C GLY A 597 -74.53 37.66 1.94
N ASN A 598 -75.07 36.64 2.59
CA ASN A 598 -76.13 36.84 3.60
C ASN A 598 -75.52 37.09 4.99
N ALA A 599 -76.13 37.99 5.77
CA ALA A 599 -75.74 38.29 7.14
C ALA A 599 -76.93 38.13 8.10
N THR A 600 -76.73 37.45 9.23
CA THR A 600 -77.71 37.39 10.32
C THR A 600 -76.96 37.62 11.63
N LEU A 601 -77.38 38.62 12.41
CA LEU A 601 -76.74 38.99 13.67
C LEU A 601 -77.80 39.28 14.75
N GLY A 602 -77.45 39.03 16.01
CA GLY A 602 -78.22 39.52 17.15
C GLY A 602 -78.19 41.04 17.20
N SER A 603 -76.99 41.60 17.38
CA SER A 603 -76.75 43.05 17.38
C SER A 603 -75.63 43.44 16.41
N TYR A 604 -75.75 44.61 15.81
CA TYR A 604 -74.75 45.21 14.94
C TYR A 604 -74.43 46.63 15.41
N ASN A 605 -73.16 46.89 15.71
CA ASN A 605 -72.67 48.19 16.15
C ASN A 605 -71.56 48.65 15.20
N GLN A 606 -71.75 49.79 14.54
CA GLN A 606 -70.76 50.33 13.63
C GLN A 606 -70.31 51.73 14.05
N SER A 607 -69.03 51.85 14.42
CA SER A 607 -68.38 53.12 14.71
C SER A 607 -67.43 53.59 13.61
N GLY A 608 -67.07 52.69 12.67
CA GLY A 608 -66.18 52.98 11.54
C GLY A 608 -66.19 51.85 10.50
N GLY A 609 -65.24 51.89 9.55
CA GLY A 609 -65.09 50.85 8.52
C GLY A 609 -66.20 50.82 7.46
N SER A 610 -66.18 49.79 6.62
CA SER A 610 -67.16 49.54 5.56
C SER A 610 -67.77 48.16 5.73
N PHE A 611 -69.10 48.10 5.82
CA PHE A 611 -69.86 46.86 5.77
C PHE A 611 -70.67 46.83 4.47
N ASP A 612 -70.58 45.71 3.77
CA ASP A 612 -71.36 45.49 2.55
C ASP A 612 -71.93 44.06 2.50
N ALA A 613 -73.25 43.94 2.45
CA ALA A 613 -73.93 42.67 2.25
C ALA A 613 -74.51 42.59 0.84
N ALA A 614 -73.97 41.69 0.02
CA ALA A 614 -74.49 41.42 -1.32
C ALA A 614 -75.87 40.75 -1.29
N GLY A 615 -76.20 40.04 -0.20
CA GLY A 615 -77.47 39.37 0.04
C GLY A 615 -78.32 40.08 1.10
N ASN A 616 -79.14 39.30 1.81
CA ASN A 616 -80.02 39.82 2.86
C ASN A 616 -79.23 40.06 4.16
N MET A 617 -79.61 41.09 4.91
CA MET A 617 -79.12 41.33 6.27
C MET A 617 -80.27 41.30 7.28
N ASN A 618 -80.16 40.48 8.31
CA ASN A 618 -81.12 40.38 9.40
C ASN A 618 -80.47 40.73 10.75
N ILE A 619 -81.05 41.70 11.46
CA ILE A 619 -80.62 42.15 12.79
C ILE A 619 -81.76 41.94 13.79
N GLU A 620 -81.51 41.10 14.80
CA GLU A 620 -82.57 40.58 15.67
C GLU A 620 -82.91 41.50 16.86
N THR A 621 -81.96 42.32 17.34
CA THR A 621 -82.15 43.13 18.55
C THR A 621 -81.73 44.59 18.45
N ASN A 622 -80.47 44.88 18.06
CA ASN A 622 -79.96 46.26 18.07
C ASN A 622 -79.11 46.56 16.84
N PHE A 623 -79.46 47.61 16.12
CA PHE A 623 -78.65 48.22 15.08
C PHE A 623 -78.22 49.62 15.54
N ILE A 624 -76.93 49.81 15.76
CA ILE A 624 -76.35 51.08 16.22
C ILE A 624 -75.30 51.51 15.22
N ARG A 625 -75.36 52.77 14.79
CA ARG A 625 -74.35 53.33 13.90
C ARG A 625 -73.99 54.77 14.28
N SER A 626 -72.70 55.00 14.45
CA SER A 626 -72.11 56.32 14.73
C SER A 626 -71.05 56.73 13.70
N GLY A 627 -70.70 55.87 12.74
CA GLY A 627 -69.72 56.16 11.68
C GLY A 627 -69.64 55.05 10.63
N GLY A 628 -68.76 55.21 9.64
CA GLY A 628 -68.51 54.22 8.60
C GLY A 628 -69.51 54.20 7.42
N SER A 629 -69.21 53.34 6.44
CA SER A 629 -70.05 53.06 5.26
C SER A 629 -70.86 51.77 5.48
N PHE A 630 -72.10 51.76 5.03
CA PHE A 630 -73.02 50.64 5.18
C PHE A 630 -73.81 50.44 3.89
N GLY A 631 -73.74 49.23 3.34
CA GLY A 631 -74.46 48.80 2.15
C GLY A 631 -75.14 47.45 2.35
N VAL A 632 -76.37 47.33 1.84
CA VAL A 632 -77.11 46.07 1.75
C VAL A 632 -77.84 46.06 0.42
N HIS A 633 -77.53 45.07 -0.41
CA HIS A 633 -78.09 44.95 -1.77
C HIS A 633 -79.38 44.11 -1.78
N GLY A 634 -79.51 43.16 -0.85
CA GLY A 634 -80.75 42.41 -0.60
C GLY A 634 -81.70 43.13 0.36
N LEU A 635 -82.55 42.36 1.06
CA LEU A 635 -83.47 42.90 2.07
C LEU A 635 -82.74 43.19 3.39
N LEU A 636 -82.93 44.40 3.91
CA LEU A 636 -82.54 44.76 5.27
C LEU A 636 -83.71 44.55 6.23
N THR A 637 -83.56 43.64 7.19
CA THR A 637 -84.51 43.36 8.26
C THR A 637 -83.90 43.73 9.60
N ILE A 638 -84.60 44.55 10.39
CA ILE A 638 -84.13 45.04 11.69
C ILE A 638 -85.28 45.00 12.69
N ASN A 639 -85.07 44.33 13.82
CA ASN A 639 -85.95 44.40 14.98
C ASN A 639 -85.22 45.13 16.13
N GLN A 640 -85.39 46.44 16.17
CA GLN A 640 -84.79 47.33 17.17
C GLN A 640 -85.60 47.30 18.47
N SER A 641 -85.04 46.75 19.54
CA SER A 641 -85.73 46.66 20.84
C SER A 641 -85.92 48.02 21.52
N SER A 642 -84.96 48.93 21.36
CA SER A 642 -84.98 50.26 22.00
C SER A 642 -84.04 51.24 21.33
N GLY A 643 -84.36 52.54 21.38
CA GLY A 643 -83.56 53.63 20.81
C GLY A 643 -83.99 53.99 19.39
N ASP A 644 -83.48 55.12 18.90
CA ASP A 644 -83.71 55.56 17.53
C ASP A 644 -82.92 54.70 16.55
N LEU A 645 -83.56 54.30 15.45
CA LEU A 645 -82.91 53.63 14.33
C LEU A 645 -82.61 54.66 13.24
N LYS A 646 -81.32 54.86 12.94
CA LYS A 646 -80.86 55.74 11.88
C LYS A 646 -80.22 54.93 10.75
N LEU A 647 -80.73 55.08 9.54
CA LEU A 647 -80.25 54.41 8.34
C LEU A 647 -79.88 55.43 7.28
N ASN A 648 -78.66 55.38 6.78
CA ASN A 648 -78.23 56.21 5.67
C ASN A 648 -77.23 55.46 4.78
N THR A 649 -77.54 55.32 3.50
CA THR A 649 -76.66 54.70 2.51
C THR A 649 -76.56 55.54 1.24
N ASN A 650 -75.59 55.19 0.39
CA ASN A 650 -75.39 55.86 -0.89
C ASN A 650 -75.97 55.08 -2.08
N SER A 651 -76.85 54.11 -1.82
CA SER A 651 -77.40 53.21 -2.84
C SER A 651 -78.87 52.92 -2.58
N ALA A 652 -79.51 52.17 -3.49
CA ALA A 652 -80.89 51.74 -3.30
C ALA A 652 -81.03 50.90 -2.02
N LEU A 653 -81.94 51.29 -1.13
CA LEU A 653 -82.20 50.61 0.13
C LEU A 653 -83.52 49.84 0.03
N ASN A 654 -83.42 48.50 0.11
CA ASN A 654 -84.56 47.59 0.09
C ASN A 654 -84.89 47.16 1.53
N LEU A 655 -86.02 47.63 2.06
CA LEU A 655 -86.46 47.34 3.41
C LEU A 655 -87.26 46.03 3.44
N GLY A 656 -86.75 45.07 4.20
CA GLY A 656 -87.53 43.97 4.75
C GLY A 656 -88.35 44.44 5.95
N GLN A 657 -88.58 43.56 6.92
CA GLN A 657 -89.31 43.96 8.13
C GLN A 657 -88.44 44.89 8.99
N ILE A 658 -88.92 46.11 9.26
CA ILE A 658 -88.26 47.06 10.15
C ILE A 658 -89.19 47.32 11.32
N ARG A 659 -88.78 46.98 12.53
CA ARG A 659 -89.58 47.16 13.74
C ARG A 659 -88.77 47.90 14.79
N VAL A 660 -89.14 49.15 15.09
CA VAL A 660 -88.57 49.97 16.17
C VAL A 660 -89.56 49.98 17.33
N GLN A 661 -89.32 49.12 18.32
CA GLN A 661 -90.26 48.88 19.41
C GLN A 661 -90.37 50.06 20.39
N SER A 662 -89.29 50.84 20.53
CA SER A 662 -89.23 52.04 21.38
C SER A 662 -88.25 53.07 20.79
N GLY A 663 -88.73 54.02 20.01
CA GLY A 663 -87.91 55.08 19.39
C GLY A 663 -88.43 55.55 18.05
N ASN A 664 -87.67 56.42 17.38
CA ASN A 664 -87.95 56.89 16.02
C ASN A 664 -87.20 56.06 14.97
N LEU A 665 -87.74 55.98 13.76
CA LEU A 665 -87.02 55.50 12.57
C LEU A 665 -86.70 56.71 11.70
N GLN A 666 -85.42 56.93 11.42
CA GLN A 666 -84.95 57.95 10.50
C GLN A 666 -84.13 57.28 9.38
N ILE A 667 -84.58 57.44 8.14
CA ILE A 667 -83.88 57.01 6.95
C ILE A 667 -83.49 58.25 6.16
N ASP A 668 -82.19 58.47 5.95
CA ASP A 668 -81.67 59.53 5.10
C ASP A 668 -80.80 58.90 4.02
N ASN A 669 -81.40 58.59 2.88
CA ASN A 669 -80.78 57.78 1.84
C ASN A 669 -80.56 58.61 0.57
N SER A 670 -79.36 58.51 -0.01
CA SER A 670 -79.10 59.18 -1.30
C SER A 670 -79.50 58.36 -2.52
N GLY A 671 -79.92 57.11 -2.34
CA GLY A 671 -80.59 56.30 -3.36
C GLY A 671 -82.10 56.17 -3.12
N SER A 672 -82.75 55.24 -3.83
CA SER A 672 -84.17 54.92 -3.64
C SER A 672 -84.42 54.22 -2.31
N VAL A 673 -85.63 54.34 -1.76
CA VAL A 673 -86.06 53.57 -0.59
C VAL A 673 -87.32 52.81 -0.96
N THR A 674 -87.24 51.49 -0.93
CA THR A 674 -88.36 50.60 -1.27
C THR A 674 -88.63 49.67 -0.10
N SER A 675 -89.83 49.69 0.47
CA SER A 675 -90.27 48.63 1.39
C SER A 675 -90.84 47.46 0.61
N SER A 676 -90.52 46.24 1.04
CA SER A 676 -91.00 45.03 0.38
C SER A 676 -92.52 44.82 0.57
N ASN A 677 -93.12 44.02 -0.31
CA ASN A 677 -94.57 43.73 -0.25
C ASN A 677 -95.01 42.94 0.99
N THR A 678 -94.07 42.34 1.71
CA THR A 678 -94.31 41.56 2.94
C THR A 678 -93.82 42.27 4.20
N ALA A 679 -93.21 43.44 4.07
CA ALA A 679 -92.58 44.16 5.18
C ALA A 679 -93.56 45.07 5.91
N ASP A 680 -93.71 44.86 7.22
CA ASP A 680 -94.27 45.84 8.14
C ASP A 680 -93.13 46.77 8.60
N VAL A 681 -93.09 48.00 8.08
CA VAL A 681 -92.14 49.02 8.56
C VAL A 681 -92.83 49.79 9.69
N SER A 682 -92.34 49.65 10.91
CA SER A 682 -93.01 50.19 12.09
C SER A 682 -92.07 50.82 13.10
N ALA A 683 -92.54 51.88 13.76
CA ALA A 683 -91.85 52.52 14.87
C ALA A 683 -92.85 53.01 15.91
N SER A 684 -92.52 52.93 17.20
CA SER A 684 -93.37 53.49 18.27
C SER A 684 -93.40 55.02 18.26
N GLY A 685 -92.35 55.67 17.72
CA GLY A 685 -92.22 57.12 17.59
C GLY A 685 -92.58 57.61 16.19
N ASN A 686 -91.81 58.57 15.69
CA ASN A 686 -91.93 59.08 14.32
C ASN A 686 -91.19 58.18 13.33
N ILE A 687 -91.69 58.14 12.09
CA ILE A 687 -90.96 57.57 10.95
C ILE A 687 -90.66 58.71 9.97
N GLU A 688 -89.39 58.95 9.71
CA GLU A 688 -88.92 59.89 8.69
C GLU A 688 -88.12 59.14 7.63
N ILE A 689 -88.51 59.26 6.37
CA ILE A 689 -87.79 58.69 5.22
C ILE A 689 -87.51 59.81 4.23
N ILE A 690 -86.23 60.13 4.07
CA ILE A 690 -85.70 61.06 3.09
C ILE A 690 -84.97 60.23 2.03
N ALA A 691 -85.32 60.42 0.76
CA ALA A 691 -84.69 59.72 -0.36
C ALA A 691 -84.52 60.63 -1.58
N HIS A 692 -83.45 60.43 -2.36
CA HIS A 692 -83.22 61.22 -3.59
C HIS A 692 -83.82 60.57 -4.87
N SER A 693 -84.22 59.31 -4.78
CA SER A 693 -84.77 58.46 -5.86
C SER A 693 -85.97 57.71 -5.24
N PRO A 694 -86.94 57.14 -5.99
CA PRO A 694 -88.32 56.98 -5.53
C PRO A 694 -88.46 56.37 -4.14
N ILE A 695 -89.38 56.94 -3.35
CA ILE A 695 -89.87 56.27 -2.14
C ILE A 695 -91.05 55.41 -2.54
N THR A 696 -90.88 54.10 -2.47
CA THR A 696 -91.96 53.14 -2.76
C THR A 696 -92.32 52.40 -1.49
N VAL A 697 -93.56 52.59 -1.03
CA VAL A 697 -94.11 51.85 0.10
C VAL A 697 -94.83 50.63 -0.45
N GLY A 698 -94.22 49.45 -0.32
CA GLY A 698 -94.82 48.18 -0.71
C GLY A 698 -96.05 47.83 0.13
N ALA A 699 -96.77 46.80 -0.30
CA ALA A 699 -98.09 46.42 0.24
C ALA A 699 -98.15 46.18 1.77
N GLY A 700 -97.02 45.86 2.42
CA GLY A 700 -96.94 45.66 3.87
C GLY A 700 -97.13 46.95 4.68
N GLY A 701 -96.94 48.13 4.08
CA GLY A 701 -97.27 49.43 4.68
C GLY A 701 -96.23 49.98 5.67
N ILE A 702 -96.55 51.15 6.22
CA ILE A 702 -95.77 51.85 7.24
C ILE A 702 -96.68 52.24 8.41
N THR A 703 -96.27 51.92 9.63
CA THR A 703 -97.01 52.24 10.87
C THR A 703 -96.12 52.98 11.87
N ALA A 704 -96.41 54.26 12.12
CA ALA A 704 -95.74 55.06 13.15
C ALA A 704 -96.69 55.29 14.34
N GLY A 705 -96.19 55.20 15.57
CA GLY A 705 -96.97 55.57 16.76
C GLY A 705 -97.28 57.07 16.82
N ASN A 706 -96.41 57.90 16.25
CA ASN A 706 -96.61 59.35 16.11
C ASN A 706 -96.84 59.73 14.63
N GLY A 707 -95.92 60.46 13.99
CA GLY A 707 -96.05 60.93 12.61
C GLY A 707 -95.24 60.11 11.59
N ILE A 708 -95.62 60.23 10.32
CA ILE A 708 -94.87 59.70 9.17
C ILE A 708 -94.48 60.87 8.28
N THR A 709 -93.20 61.02 7.98
CA THR A 709 -92.69 61.98 6.99
C THR A 709 -91.99 61.21 5.89
N LEU A 710 -92.52 61.28 4.67
CA LEU A 710 -91.85 60.78 3.46
C LEU A 710 -91.44 61.96 2.60
N ASN A 711 -90.16 62.09 2.31
CA ASN A 711 -89.60 63.25 1.65
C ASN A 711 -88.70 62.83 0.49
N ALA A 712 -89.20 63.01 -0.73
CA ALA A 712 -88.47 62.83 -1.98
C ALA A 712 -88.35 64.18 -2.71
N THR A 713 -87.73 65.19 -2.10
CA THR A 713 -87.74 66.58 -2.60
C THR A 713 -86.55 66.99 -3.47
N THR A 714 -85.62 66.09 -3.73
CA THR A 714 -84.46 66.42 -4.57
C THR A 714 -84.89 66.62 -6.02
N ALA A 715 -84.33 67.63 -6.69
CA ALA A 715 -84.74 68.03 -8.04
C ALA A 715 -84.35 67.00 -9.11
N SER A 716 -85.10 65.90 -9.20
CA SER A 716 -84.88 64.77 -10.10
C SER A 716 -86.19 64.26 -10.67
N ALA A 717 -86.17 63.75 -11.90
CA ALA A 717 -87.34 63.15 -12.55
C ALA A 717 -87.85 61.88 -11.83
N ASP A 718 -87.01 61.25 -11.02
CA ASP A 718 -87.32 60.02 -10.30
C ASP A 718 -87.79 60.28 -8.85
N SER A 719 -87.82 61.53 -8.40
CA SER A 719 -88.21 61.93 -7.04
C SER A 719 -89.73 61.85 -6.82
N THR A 720 -90.25 60.63 -6.86
CA THR A 720 -91.66 60.29 -6.68
C THR A 720 -91.90 59.56 -5.37
N ILE A 721 -93.13 59.63 -4.87
CA ILE A 721 -93.60 58.81 -3.74
C ILE A 721 -94.77 57.96 -4.22
N THR A 722 -94.66 56.65 -4.08
CA THR A 722 -95.75 55.71 -4.39
C THR A 722 -96.11 54.91 -3.14
N THR A 723 -97.40 54.88 -2.78
CA THR A 723 -97.89 54.14 -1.60
C THR A 723 -98.83 53.01 -2.01
N GLU A 724 -98.26 51.81 -2.21
CA GLU A 724 -99.02 50.58 -2.46
C GLU A 724 -99.54 49.95 -1.15
N GLY A 725 -98.86 50.20 -0.03
CA GLY A 725 -99.27 49.77 1.31
C GLY A 725 -99.84 50.92 2.16
N LYS A 726 -100.57 50.54 3.21
CA LYS A 726 -101.21 51.50 4.13
C LYS A 726 -100.15 52.34 4.86
N LEU A 727 -100.39 53.65 5.00
CA LEU A 727 -99.67 54.50 5.93
C LEU A 727 -100.55 54.76 7.16
N THR A 728 -100.04 54.48 8.36
CA THR A 728 -100.74 54.74 9.61
C THR A 728 -99.84 55.54 10.56
N GLY A 729 -100.03 56.85 10.62
CA GLY A 729 -99.53 57.68 11.71
C GLY A 729 -100.54 57.68 12.85
N GLY A 730 -100.10 57.45 14.08
CA GLY A 730 -100.94 57.52 15.28
C GLY A 730 -101.37 58.95 15.60
N SER A 731 -100.77 59.57 16.61
CA SER A 731 -101.14 60.92 17.05
C SER A 731 -100.47 62.07 16.25
N GLY A 732 -99.59 61.74 15.30
CA GLY A 732 -98.82 62.72 14.52
C GLY A 732 -99.36 62.99 13.12
N MET A 733 -98.70 63.93 12.43
CA MET A 733 -98.97 64.23 11.02
C MET A 733 -98.40 63.12 10.12
N VAL A 734 -99.14 62.78 9.05
CA VAL A 734 -98.60 62.06 7.90
C VAL A 734 -98.33 63.06 6.78
N SER A 735 -97.06 63.29 6.48
CA SER A 735 -96.59 64.25 5.48
C SER A 735 -95.84 63.53 4.36
N LEU A 736 -96.30 63.67 3.12
CA LEU A 736 -95.60 63.19 1.93
C LEU A 736 -95.23 64.41 1.10
N THR A 737 -93.95 64.60 0.85
CA THR A 737 -93.45 65.68 -0.01
C THR A 737 -92.60 65.09 -1.14
N ALA A 738 -93.06 65.21 -2.37
CA ALA A 738 -92.33 64.77 -3.56
C ALA A 738 -91.96 65.97 -4.45
N TYR A 739 -90.79 65.91 -5.09
CA TYR A 739 -90.42 66.87 -6.12
C TYR A 739 -91.28 66.63 -7.37
N GLN A 740 -91.46 65.36 -7.78
CA GLN A 740 -92.21 64.99 -8.98
C GLN A 740 -93.66 64.65 -8.68
N SER A 741 -94.01 63.40 -8.38
CA SER A 741 -95.42 63.01 -8.23
C SER A 741 -95.63 62.18 -6.98
N ILE A 742 -96.83 62.27 -6.43
CA ILE A 742 -97.30 61.39 -5.36
C ILE A 742 -98.41 60.51 -5.94
N THR A 743 -98.25 59.19 -5.84
CA THR A 743 -99.25 58.21 -6.21
C THR A 743 -99.70 57.46 -4.96
N GLN A 744 -100.94 57.66 -4.55
CA GLN A 744 -101.55 57.00 -3.41
C GLN A 744 -102.48 55.88 -3.88
N ASN A 745 -102.02 54.63 -3.73
CA ASN A 745 -102.81 53.45 -4.08
C ASN A 745 -103.48 52.79 -2.86
N ALA A 746 -103.01 53.11 -1.65
CA ALA A 746 -103.52 52.57 -0.39
C ALA A 746 -103.93 53.65 0.63
N ASN A 747 -104.53 53.19 1.73
CA ASN A 747 -105.08 54.06 2.77
C ASN A 747 -103.99 54.82 3.52
N ILE A 748 -104.24 56.09 3.80
CA ILE A 748 -103.42 56.93 4.69
C ILE A 748 -104.29 57.30 5.89
N THR A 749 -103.77 57.10 7.10
CA THR A 749 -104.43 57.49 8.35
C THR A 749 -103.44 58.30 9.19
N GLY A 750 -103.88 59.45 9.71
CA GLY A 750 -103.04 60.31 10.55
C GLY A 750 -103.87 61.36 11.31
N ALA A 751 -103.27 62.05 12.29
CA ALA A 751 -103.93 63.16 12.97
C ALA A 751 -104.16 64.36 12.03
N ASN A 752 -103.20 64.58 11.14
CA ASN A 752 -103.30 65.45 9.97
C ASN A 752 -102.62 64.76 8.79
N ILE A 753 -103.10 64.98 7.57
CA ILE A 753 -102.50 64.43 6.35
C ILE A 753 -102.11 65.60 5.45
N GLU A 754 -100.85 65.62 5.00
CA GLU A 754 -100.36 66.59 4.03
C GLU A 754 -99.66 65.89 2.88
N LEU A 755 -100.16 66.09 1.66
CA LEU A 755 -99.49 65.62 0.44
C LEU A 755 -99.08 66.84 -0.38
N THR A 756 -97.78 66.99 -0.62
CA THR A 756 -97.21 68.10 -1.38
C THR A 756 -96.38 67.58 -2.56
N SER A 757 -96.81 67.94 -3.76
CA SER A 757 -96.06 67.75 -5.00
C SER A 757 -95.55 69.08 -5.53
N GLN A 758 -94.26 69.19 -5.86
CA GLN A 758 -93.68 70.44 -6.36
C GLN A 758 -93.85 70.61 -7.87
N HIS A 759 -93.57 69.58 -8.68
CA HIS A 759 -93.50 69.70 -10.16
C HIS A 759 -94.49 68.82 -10.91
N GLY A 760 -94.93 67.71 -10.34
CA GLY A 760 -95.89 66.78 -10.96
C GLY A 760 -97.17 66.62 -10.15
N SER A 761 -97.86 65.50 -10.36
CA SER A 761 -99.25 65.34 -9.94
C SER A 761 -99.38 64.60 -8.60
N ILE A 762 -100.50 64.84 -7.91
CA ILE A 762 -100.96 63.99 -6.80
C ILE A 762 -102.11 63.14 -7.36
N THR A 763 -101.93 61.82 -7.41
CA THR A 763 -102.92 60.86 -7.92
C THR A 763 -103.37 59.94 -6.80
N MET A 764 -104.67 59.84 -6.57
CA MET A 764 -105.26 58.89 -5.62
C MET A 764 -106.08 57.84 -6.37
N ALA A 765 -105.80 56.56 -6.13
CA ALA A 765 -106.61 55.47 -6.66
C ALA A 765 -108.04 55.50 -6.09
N SER A 766 -109.02 54.97 -6.82
CA SER A 766 -110.42 54.92 -6.35
C SER A 766 -110.61 54.10 -5.06
N SER A 767 -109.70 53.15 -4.80
CA SER A 767 -109.66 52.32 -3.59
C SER A 767 -108.92 52.94 -2.40
N ALA A 768 -108.19 54.04 -2.60
CA ALA A 768 -107.38 54.67 -1.56
C ALA A 768 -108.22 55.62 -0.69
N LEU A 769 -108.04 55.58 0.63
CA LEU A 769 -108.73 56.46 1.56
C LEU A 769 -107.76 57.21 2.47
N SER A 770 -107.88 58.54 2.51
CA SER A 770 -107.20 59.42 3.47
C SER A 770 -108.15 59.74 4.63
N THR A 771 -107.80 59.26 5.82
CA THR A 771 -108.64 59.29 7.02
C THR A 771 -107.99 60.11 8.13
N VAL A 772 -108.72 61.08 8.67
CA VAL A 772 -108.32 61.86 9.85
C VAL A 772 -109.38 61.79 10.96
N PRO A 773 -109.02 61.95 12.24
CA PRO A 773 -109.99 62.09 13.32
C PRO A 773 -110.78 63.41 13.21
N THR A 774 -111.92 63.50 13.89
CA THR A 774 -112.75 64.71 13.92
C THR A 774 -111.94 65.94 14.38
N GLY A 775 -111.84 66.96 13.52
CA GLY A 775 -111.03 68.17 13.76
C GLY A 775 -109.61 68.14 13.19
N GLY A 776 -109.18 67.01 12.61
CA GLY A 776 -107.95 66.92 11.82
C GLY A 776 -108.10 67.55 10.43
N ASN A 777 -106.98 67.80 9.77
CA ASN A 777 -106.93 68.42 8.44
C ASN A 777 -106.30 67.50 7.40
N ILE A 778 -106.85 67.53 6.19
CA ILE A 778 -106.25 66.94 5.00
C ILE A 778 -105.87 68.07 4.05
N ARG A 779 -104.59 68.20 3.69
CA ARG A 779 -104.09 69.22 2.77
C ARG A 779 -103.40 68.58 1.57
N LEU A 780 -103.84 68.96 0.38
CA LEU A 780 -103.25 68.57 -0.89
C LEU A 780 -102.71 69.81 -1.60
N LEU A 781 -101.43 69.80 -1.94
CA LEU A 781 -100.76 70.91 -2.61
C LEU A 781 -99.96 70.39 -3.80
N ALA A 782 -100.45 70.62 -5.03
CA ALA A 782 -99.67 70.42 -6.25
C ALA A 782 -99.31 71.79 -6.81
N SER A 783 -98.01 72.08 -6.94
CA SER A 783 -97.57 73.42 -7.35
C SER A 783 -97.55 73.60 -8.87
N LEU A 784 -97.29 72.55 -9.66
CA LEU A 784 -97.25 72.60 -11.13
C LEU A 784 -98.01 71.45 -11.85
N GLY A 785 -98.36 70.37 -11.15
CA GLY A 785 -99.13 69.25 -11.71
C GLY A 785 -100.58 69.19 -11.22
N ASP A 786 -101.31 68.17 -11.68
CA ASP A 786 -102.73 67.99 -11.39
C ASP A 786 -102.96 67.27 -10.06
N ILE A 787 -104.11 67.52 -9.43
CA ILE A 787 -104.61 66.74 -8.29
C ILE A 787 -105.76 65.87 -8.78
N LEU A 788 -105.50 64.57 -8.99
CA LEU A 788 -106.47 63.59 -9.46
C LEU A 788 -107.00 62.78 -8.28
N THR A 789 -108.20 63.14 -7.82
CA THR A 789 -108.85 62.54 -6.64
C THR A 789 -110.37 62.49 -6.81
N SER A 790 -111.06 61.75 -5.94
CA SER A 790 -112.52 61.67 -5.84
C SER A 790 -112.99 62.00 -4.43
N ALA A 791 -114.24 62.43 -4.26
CA ALA A 791 -114.80 62.73 -2.93
C ALA A 791 -114.75 61.51 -1.99
N SER A 792 -114.87 60.28 -2.53
CA SER A 792 -114.76 59.03 -1.78
C SER A 792 -113.36 58.76 -1.23
N ASN A 793 -112.33 59.50 -1.66
CA ASN A 793 -110.97 59.32 -1.15
C ASN A 793 -110.72 60.01 0.20
N PHE A 794 -111.70 60.73 0.77
CA PHE A 794 -111.54 61.48 2.02
C PHE A 794 -112.59 61.09 3.07
N ALA A 795 -112.14 60.87 4.31
CA ALA A 795 -113.01 60.61 5.45
C ALA A 795 -112.57 61.40 6.69
N GLY A 796 -113.54 62.04 7.37
CA GLY A 796 -113.34 62.72 8.66
C GLY A 796 -113.03 64.22 8.59
N ALA A 797 -112.66 64.76 7.42
CA ALA A 797 -112.47 66.19 7.18
C ALA A 797 -112.71 66.56 5.71
N ILE A 798 -113.03 67.83 5.45
CA ILE A 798 -113.07 68.40 4.10
C ILE A 798 -111.62 68.70 3.67
N PRO A 799 -111.13 68.16 2.52
CA PRO A 799 -109.76 68.38 2.10
C PRO A 799 -109.54 69.85 1.67
N GLN A 800 -108.43 70.44 2.11
CA GLN A 800 -107.91 71.68 1.56
C GLN A 800 -107.08 71.35 0.32
N ILE A 801 -107.67 71.58 -0.85
CA ILE A 801 -107.00 71.36 -2.14
C ILE A 801 -106.54 72.73 -2.66
N ARG A 802 -105.23 72.88 -2.88
CA ARG A 802 -104.65 74.08 -3.48
C ARG A 802 -103.84 73.69 -4.72
N ASP A 803 -104.33 74.11 -5.88
CA ASP A 803 -103.59 74.13 -7.14
C ASP A 803 -103.07 75.56 -7.36
N ARG A 804 -101.75 75.74 -7.43
CA ARG A 804 -101.17 77.09 -7.60
C ARG A 804 -101.39 77.69 -8.99
N ARG A 805 -101.88 76.92 -9.97
CA ARG A 805 -102.18 77.45 -11.32
C ARG A 805 -103.42 78.35 -11.37
N PHE A 806 -104.19 78.49 -10.28
CA PHE A 806 -105.45 79.25 -10.23
C PHE A 806 -105.37 80.67 -9.61
N SER A 807 -104.19 81.21 -9.27
CA SER A 807 -104.11 82.57 -8.67
C SER A 807 -103.73 83.71 -9.63
N GLU A 808 -103.50 83.50 -10.92
CA GLU A 808 -103.19 84.58 -11.88
C GLU A 808 -103.66 84.25 -13.31
N ALA A 809 -104.82 84.76 -13.74
CA ALA A 809 -105.13 84.95 -15.17
C ALA A 809 -106.32 85.88 -15.39
N SER A 810 -106.06 87.07 -15.96
CA SER A 810 -107.06 87.85 -16.69
C SER A 810 -107.17 87.33 -18.13
N ASP A 811 -108.37 86.83 -18.46
CA ASP A 811 -108.98 86.72 -19.79
C ASP A 811 -108.74 85.48 -20.68
N ALA A 812 -109.81 85.21 -21.43
CA ALA A 812 -110.36 83.99 -22.01
C ALA A 812 -109.45 83.05 -22.84
N SER A 813 -109.28 81.82 -22.34
CA SER A 813 -109.40 80.57 -23.12
C SER A 813 -109.33 79.35 -22.19
N VAL A 814 -110.43 79.07 -21.48
CA VAL A 814 -110.57 77.89 -20.62
C VAL A 814 -111.49 76.89 -21.33
N SER A 815 -110.99 75.68 -21.62
CA SER A 815 -111.85 74.58 -22.06
C SER A 815 -111.25 73.21 -21.72
N THR A 816 -112.08 72.39 -21.04
CA THR A 816 -111.98 70.96 -20.73
C THR A 816 -110.83 70.58 -19.78
N THR A 817 -111.04 70.16 -18.52
CA THR A 817 -111.81 68.97 -18.13
C THR A 817 -112.12 69.03 -16.62
N LEU A 818 -113.28 69.56 -16.24
CA LEU A 818 -113.86 69.43 -14.89
C LEU A 818 -115.36 69.21 -15.05
N ALA A 819 -115.74 67.99 -15.47
CA ALA A 819 -117.13 67.60 -15.68
C ALA A 819 -117.32 66.14 -15.27
N SER A 820 -117.30 65.86 -13.96
CA SER A 820 -117.87 64.61 -13.42
C SER A 820 -118.12 64.61 -11.91
N VAL A 821 -118.10 65.75 -11.21
CA VAL A 821 -118.50 65.80 -9.78
C VAL A 821 -119.36 67.03 -9.50
N THR A 822 -120.51 67.11 -10.17
CA THR A 822 -121.66 67.95 -9.76
C THR A 822 -122.95 67.17 -9.98
N SER A 823 -123.10 66.08 -9.24
CA SER A 823 -124.42 65.54 -8.90
C SER A 823 -124.28 64.70 -7.63
N THR A 824 -125.17 64.93 -6.67
CA THR A 824 -125.35 64.21 -5.39
C THR A 824 -124.72 64.86 -4.15
N ILE A 825 -125.00 66.14 -3.89
CA ILE A 825 -125.57 66.61 -2.60
C ILE A 825 -126.42 67.86 -2.89
N ALA A 826 -127.64 67.64 -3.37
CA ALA A 826 -128.72 68.63 -3.35
C ALA A 826 -130.02 67.89 -3.04
N ASN A 827 -130.31 67.76 -1.74
CA ASN A 827 -131.65 67.56 -1.17
C ASN A 827 -131.51 67.50 0.35
N LEU A 828 -131.52 68.67 1.00
CA LEU A 828 -132.29 68.95 2.20
C LEU A 828 -132.47 70.48 2.24
N SER A 829 -133.74 70.85 2.09
CA SER A 829 -134.34 72.17 1.98
C SER A 829 -134.21 73.04 3.22
N ASP A 830 -134.30 74.36 3.01
CA ASP A 830 -134.83 75.41 3.90
C ASP A 830 -134.73 75.22 5.41
N ASP A 831 -134.02 76.13 6.10
CA ASP A 831 -134.66 77.27 6.79
C ASP A 831 -133.63 78.01 7.69
N SER A 832 -133.81 79.33 7.74
CA SER A 832 -133.36 80.26 8.79
C SER A 832 -131.87 80.64 8.92
N ALA A 833 -131.62 81.88 8.46
CA ALA A 833 -131.00 82.97 9.21
C ALA A 833 -129.51 82.88 9.63
N ALA A 834 -128.73 83.72 8.92
CA ALA A 834 -127.75 84.65 9.46
C ALA A 834 -126.59 84.09 10.31
N VAL A 835 -125.37 84.11 9.75
CA VAL A 835 -124.37 85.16 10.01
C VAL A 835 -123.46 85.24 8.77
N GLY A 836 -123.44 86.42 8.15
CA GLY A 836 -122.58 86.77 7.03
C GLY A 836 -121.11 87.01 7.41
N PRO A 837 -120.31 87.48 6.44
CA PRO A 837 -118.95 86.99 6.20
C PRO A 837 -117.85 87.77 6.94
N VAL A 838 -116.67 87.17 7.06
CA VAL A 838 -115.41 87.92 7.24
C VAL A 838 -114.54 87.70 6.00
N VAL A 839 -114.68 88.63 5.06
CA VAL A 839 -113.67 88.93 4.04
C VAL A 839 -112.79 90.01 4.67
N GLU A 840 -111.59 89.64 5.12
CA GLU A 840 -110.56 90.63 5.45
C GLU A 840 -109.72 90.92 4.20
N ALA A 841 -109.66 92.21 3.85
CA ALA A 841 -108.69 92.83 2.97
C ALA A 841 -108.06 94.02 3.73
N PRO A 842 -107.05 94.71 3.18
CA PRO A 842 -105.64 94.36 3.16
C PRO A 842 -104.81 95.34 4.03
N VAL A 843 -103.57 94.98 4.41
CA VAL A 843 -102.60 95.95 4.98
C VAL A 843 -101.24 95.84 4.29
N LEU A 844 -100.90 96.95 3.63
CA LEU A 844 -99.60 97.39 3.17
C LEU A 844 -98.73 97.78 4.38
N VAL A 845 -97.49 97.30 4.51
CA VAL A 845 -96.30 98.06 4.98
C VAL A 845 -95.03 97.26 4.64
N ALA A 846 -94.08 97.90 3.97
CA ALA A 846 -92.72 97.42 3.75
C ALA A 846 -91.83 97.71 4.96
N THR A 847 -90.96 96.77 5.33
CA THR A 847 -89.61 97.00 5.90
C THR A 847 -88.77 95.70 5.80
N GLY A 848 -87.51 95.81 5.33
CA GLY A 848 -86.57 94.68 5.10
C GLY A 848 -86.10 93.96 6.37
N PRO A 849 -85.28 92.88 6.27
CA PRO A 849 -83.84 93.07 6.04
C PRO A 849 -83.07 91.96 5.25
N SER A 850 -81.91 92.38 4.73
CA SER A 850 -80.57 91.73 4.74
C SER A 850 -80.34 90.23 4.41
N ALA A 851 -79.56 90.06 3.34
CA ALA A 851 -78.35 89.26 3.18
C ALA A 851 -78.43 87.71 3.08
N LEU A 852 -78.14 87.18 1.87
CA LEU A 852 -76.95 86.37 1.51
C LEU A 852 -77.25 85.51 0.26
N ALA A 853 -76.70 85.88 -0.89
CA ALA A 853 -76.48 84.96 -2.00
C ALA A 853 -75.41 85.55 -2.94
N GLN A 854 -74.28 84.86 -3.07
CA GLN A 854 -73.19 85.27 -3.93
C GLN A 854 -73.18 84.42 -5.20
N LEU A 855 -73.39 85.13 -6.30
CA LEU A 855 -72.95 84.96 -7.68
C LEU A 855 -73.34 83.71 -8.49
N ASP A 856 -74.29 84.01 -9.37
CA ASP A 856 -74.45 83.57 -10.76
C ASP A 856 -73.15 83.55 -11.61
N SER A 857 -73.04 82.47 -12.38
CA SER A 857 -73.16 82.45 -13.85
C SER A 857 -72.62 83.63 -14.69
N ASN A 858 -71.72 83.34 -15.64
CA ASN A 858 -72.12 83.27 -17.06
C ASN A 858 -71.06 82.69 -18.01
N ARG A 859 -71.54 81.75 -18.85
CA ARG A 859 -71.36 81.55 -20.30
C ARG A 859 -70.59 82.68 -21.03
N THR A 860 -69.69 82.43 -22.00
CA THR A 860 -69.96 81.80 -23.31
C THR A 860 -68.68 81.43 -24.12
N THR A 861 -68.82 80.36 -24.91
CA THR A 861 -68.34 80.08 -26.30
C THR A 861 -66.86 79.89 -26.66
N GLY A 862 -66.58 78.69 -27.20
CA GLY A 862 -66.10 78.52 -28.58
C GLY A 862 -64.66 78.01 -28.77
N GLY A 863 -64.50 76.92 -29.52
CA GLY A 863 -63.25 76.58 -30.23
C GLY A 863 -62.70 75.18 -29.96
N GLU A 864 -62.45 74.44 -31.04
CA GLU A 864 -62.20 73.00 -31.12
C GLU A 864 -60.79 72.50 -30.73
N THR A 865 -60.73 71.19 -30.44
CA THR A 865 -59.63 70.21 -30.62
C THR A 865 -58.34 70.30 -29.78
N GLY A 866 -57.95 69.15 -29.21
CA GLY A 866 -56.58 68.92 -28.72
C GLY A 866 -56.47 67.87 -27.62
N THR A 867 -56.15 66.64 -27.99
CA THR A 867 -55.93 65.44 -27.16
C THR A 867 -54.76 65.52 -26.17
N PHE A 868 -54.97 64.89 -24.99
CA PHE A 868 -54.07 64.18 -24.05
C PHE A 868 -52.55 64.50 -24.11
N GLY A 869 -51.86 64.84 -23.03
CA GLY A 869 -52.03 64.45 -21.63
C GLY A 869 -50.68 63.89 -21.15
N ALA A 870 -49.89 64.72 -20.46
CA ALA A 870 -48.64 64.33 -19.81
C ALA A 870 -48.56 65.05 -18.46
N SER A 871 -48.26 64.31 -17.39
CA SER A 871 -47.49 64.79 -16.22
C SER A 871 -47.57 63.78 -15.07
N ASP A 872 -46.46 63.05 -14.91
CA ASP A 872 -45.68 62.93 -13.67
C ASP A 872 -46.06 61.93 -12.57
N THR A 873 -44.96 61.47 -11.98
CA THR A 873 -44.56 60.39 -11.08
C THR A 873 -45.29 60.34 -9.71
N THR A 874 -45.47 59.19 -9.04
CA THR A 874 -44.42 58.40 -8.35
C THR A 874 -44.94 57.07 -7.73
N THR A 875 -44.01 56.10 -7.66
CA THR A 875 -43.79 55.03 -6.65
C THR A 875 -44.62 53.70 -6.58
N THR A 876 -43.91 52.65 -7.00
CA THR A 876 -43.67 51.32 -6.37
C THR A 876 -44.80 50.29 -6.18
N SER A 877 -44.72 49.20 -6.98
CA SER A 877 -44.31 47.83 -6.58
C SER A 877 -45.18 46.71 -7.19
N SER A 878 -44.53 45.57 -7.50
CA SER A 878 -45.05 44.33 -8.12
C SER A 878 -45.41 44.46 -9.61
N SER A 879 -45.25 43.49 -10.50
CA SER A 879 -44.72 42.12 -10.48
C SER A 879 -44.77 41.59 -11.93
N ALA A 880 -43.96 40.55 -12.18
CA ALA A 880 -44.18 39.49 -13.17
C ALA A 880 -44.06 39.85 -14.66
N ASP A 881 -42.90 39.47 -15.19
CA ASP A 881 -42.66 39.22 -16.61
C ASP A 881 -42.94 37.73 -16.89
N GLY A 882 -43.67 37.50 -17.96
CA GLY A 882 -43.77 36.23 -18.67
C GLY A 882 -43.79 36.55 -20.15
N ASP A 883 -42.77 36.12 -20.90
CA ASP A 883 -42.97 35.01 -21.83
C ASP A 883 -41.69 34.57 -22.55
N GLU A 884 -41.69 33.26 -22.78
CA GLU A 884 -41.11 32.47 -23.85
C GLU A 884 -40.04 33.06 -24.84
N LYS A 885 -38.88 32.40 -24.76
CA LYS A 885 -38.32 31.49 -25.81
C LYS A 885 -37.84 32.11 -27.14
N LYS A 886 -36.50 32.13 -27.33
CA LYS A 886 -35.78 31.24 -28.28
C LYS A 886 -34.25 31.41 -28.29
N THR A 887 -33.59 30.27 -28.06
CA THR A 887 -32.38 29.72 -28.73
C THR A 887 -31.07 30.50 -28.82
N GLY A 888 -30.03 29.92 -28.22
CA GLY A 888 -28.62 30.17 -28.55
C GLY A 888 -27.68 29.26 -27.76
N GLU A 889 -27.28 28.15 -28.38
CA GLU A 889 -26.30 27.19 -27.87
C GLU A 889 -24.96 27.85 -27.49
N THR A 890 -24.36 27.43 -26.37
CA THR A 890 -22.92 27.66 -26.10
C THR A 890 -22.23 26.37 -25.71
N LYS A 891 -21.21 26.05 -26.50
CA LYS A 891 -20.22 25.00 -26.27
C LYS A 891 -19.26 25.43 -25.15
N SER A 892 -19.02 24.54 -24.21
CA SER A 892 -17.92 24.59 -23.24
C SER A 892 -16.58 24.35 -23.94
N LYS A 893 -15.59 25.19 -23.65
CA LYS A 893 -14.17 24.96 -23.94
C LYS A 893 -13.34 25.24 -22.70
N ASP A 894 -12.38 24.35 -22.50
CA ASP A 894 -11.50 24.19 -21.37
C ASP A 894 -10.61 25.40 -21.07
N LYS A 895 -10.30 25.57 -19.77
CA LYS A 895 -9.23 26.42 -19.26
C LYS A 895 -8.09 25.53 -18.74
N GLU A 896 -6.99 25.49 -19.49
CA GLU A 896 -5.64 25.36 -18.94
C GLU A 896 -4.91 26.68 -19.21
N GLY A 897 -4.25 27.21 -18.19
CA GLY A 897 -3.45 28.42 -18.29
C GLY A 897 -2.34 28.40 -17.26
N THR A 898 -1.11 28.22 -17.73
CA THR A 898 0.10 28.59 -16.99
C THR A 898 1.06 29.22 -18.01
N GLU A 899 1.19 30.54 -17.97
CA GLU A 899 2.19 31.33 -18.71
C GLU A 899 3.31 31.75 -17.75
N VAL A 900 4.52 31.72 -18.28
CA VAL A 900 5.81 31.85 -17.60
C VAL A 900 6.32 33.29 -17.74
N ALA A 901 6.79 33.88 -16.64
CA ALA A 901 7.49 35.16 -16.65
C ALA A 901 9.01 35.00 -16.90
N LYS A 902 9.57 35.86 -17.76
CA LYS A 902 11.00 35.99 -18.10
C LYS A 902 11.86 36.49 -16.94
N LYS A 903 13.08 35.95 -16.77
CA LYS A 903 14.31 36.74 -16.54
C LYS A 903 15.58 35.94 -16.87
N VAL A 904 16.51 36.64 -17.50
CA VAL A 904 17.83 36.22 -18.03
C VAL A 904 18.87 36.11 -16.90
N VAL A 905 19.83 35.16 -17.00
CA VAL A 905 21.31 35.36 -16.93
C VAL A 905 22.09 34.02 -17.06
N ALA A 906 23.02 34.04 -18.02
CA ALA A 906 24.32 33.36 -18.18
C ALA A 906 24.47 31.82 -18.34
N GLN A 907 25.08 31.49 -19.49
CA GLN A 907 25.80 30.27 -19.87
C GLN A 907 27.07 30.03 -19.03
N CYS A 908 27.46 28.77 -18.87
CA CYS A 908 28.76 28.26 -19.36
C CYS A 908 28.78 26.72 -19.32
N SER A 909 29.19 26.15 -20.47
CA SER A 909 29.85 24.85 -20.75
C SER A 909 29.60 23.63 -19.88
#